data_AF-A0A0D9V632-F1
#
_entry.id   AF-A0A0D9V632-F1
#
_cell.length_a   1.000
_cell.length_b   1.000
_cell.length_c   1.000
_cell.angle_alpha   90.00
_cell.angle_beta   90.00
_cell.angle_gamma   90.00
#
_symmetry.space_group_name_H-M   'P 1'
#
loop_
_entity.id
_entity.type
_entity.pdbx_description
1 polymer ?
#
loop_
_entity_poly.entity_id
_entity_poly.type
_entity_poly.pdbx_seq_one_letter_code
_entity_poly.pdbx_strand_id
1 'polypeptide(L)'
;MTADLPPPLRPSTAPLLATSATRTLHAINTSTSASALAPIRRSILGDPALLRNTTVVSAFFLACGRLRHLDPALSLFASHPRPHVFVFNALLRSLGPGPASASPLPLFRHLLGLGVRPNRYTFPLLLTSMSSLLELRAVHCQVVKSGFAPDLHVRNALLARYAVCDPDLARAEQLFDEMPHPDVVAWTTMITSYRNRGRTFHALATFRRMLAASVAPNRITMVTALGACADRCAVDTGIWIHEYVQKQGWEMDVVLGTALVDMYGKCGKVLDGLRLFSNMPNKNVYTWNSIIGALALAQDGKRALQLFSRMQDDDVRPDAVTLICVLCACAHAGFVDIGRKIFNLIIQGEYGFQPGIKHFGCMVDLLSRCGYLDDAFRVVETMPSQPNAVIWGLLLRGCKVRGDSQLSEHVTMRLVELEPWNASHYVLLSNLYAETGRWQEAQAILQWMKKKGLRKDAGWTLRMLEDRPKKYTADGYLLEYNMAPPTPRLVVPVDVGKKPWEQKVPLHNRWHPDIPPVADVIEGELFRVEMVDWTGGRVNDDNSADDIKFLDLTITHYLSGPLRVVDAEGVPASPGDLLVVEICNLGPLPGDEWGYTAIFEKENGGGFLTDHFPSARKAIWYFEGIYAYSPQIPGLTHPGIVGTAPSAELLNIWNEREKVLTETGHESLKLCEVLHQRPLANLPTPENCLLGKIQEGTAEWHKIANEAARTIPGRENGGNCDIKNLSRGSKVYLPVFVDGANLSTGDMHFSQGDGEVSFCGAIEMSGFLELKCEIIRGGMKEYLTPIGPTPLHVNPIFDIGPVEPRFSDWLVFEGISVDESGKQHFLDASVAYKRAVLNAIEYLSRFGYSKEQVYLLLSCCPCEGRISGIVDAPNAVATLAIPTAIFDQDVKPKRLSGKQGPKLRRLPDVLRCSSDEHLPVAQDPSDTRAP
;
A
#
# COMPACT_ATOMS: atom_id res chain seq x y z
N MET A 1 6.30 -66.37 19.59
CA MET A 1 5.26 -66.06 18.58
C MET A 1 5.79 -64.96 17.69
N THR A 2 6.42 -65.34 16.59
CA THR A 2 6.96 -64.42 15.56
C THR A 2 6.96 -65.21 14.26
N ALA A 3 6.14 -64.76 13.32
CA ALA A 3 5.90 -65.37 12.02
C ALA A 3 6.95 -64.95 10.97
N ASP A 4 7.06 -65.79 9.96
CA ASP A 4 8.02 -65.85 8.87
C ASP A 4 8.15 -64.59 7.98
N LEU A 5 9.39 -64.24 7.63
CA LEU A 5 9.72 -63.59 6.35
C LEU A 5 11.08 -64.12 5.84
N PRO A 6 11.18 -64.64 4.60
CA PRO A 6 12.43 -65.09 3.99
C PRO A 6 13.23 -63.94 3.35
N PRO A 7 14.56 -64.10 3.18
CA PRO A 7 15.50 -63.09 2.68
C PRO A 7 15.37 -62.80 1.16
N PRO A 8 15.95 -61.69 0.65
CA PRO A 8 15.72 -61.22 -0.71
C PRO A 8 16.33 -62.15 -1.78
N LEU A 9 15.51 -62.49 -2.78
CA LEU A 9 15.89 -63.22 -3.98
C LEU A 9 16.89 -62.40 -4.81
N ARG A 10 18.13 -62.89 -4.91
CA ARG A 10 19.06 -62.52 -6.01
C ARG A 10 18.48 -63.04 -7.34
N PRO A 11 18.44 -62.24 -8.42
CA PRO A 11 18.06 -62.76 -9.73
C PRO A 11 19.15 -63.66 -10.30
N SER A 12 18.76 -64.83 -10.80
CA SER A 12 19.63 -65.80 -11.46
C SER A 12 20.08 -65.32 -12.84
N THR A 13 21.37 -65.44 -13.12
CA THR A 13 21.97 -65.27 -14.45
C THR A 13 21.67 -66.46 -15.35
N ALA A 14 20.81 -66.27 -16.35
CA ALA A 14 20.70 -67.11 -17.54
C ALA A 14 20.53 -66.19 -18.77
N PRO A 15 21.19 -66.45 -19.92
CA PRO A 15 21.11 -65.58 -21.09
C PRO A 15 19.79 -65.83 -21.83
N LEU A 16 18.76 -65.03 -21.52
CA LEU A 16 17.55 -64.96 -22.35
C LEU A 16 17.91 -64.31 -23.69
N LEU A 17 17.57 -65.00 -24.79
CA LEU A 17 17.56 -64.43 -26.14
C LEU A 17 16.85 -63.07 -26.13
N ALA A 18 17.61 -61.98 -26.25
CA ALA A 18 17.07 -60.62 -26.17
C ALA A 18 16.12 -60.38 -27.35
N THR A 19 14.83 -60.15 -27.03
CA THR A 19 13.81 -59.74 -27.99
C THR A 19 14.26 -58.52 -28.78
N SER A 20 13.84 -58.40 -30.05
CA SER A 20 14.15 -57.27 -30.96
C SER A 20 14.01 -55.90 -30.26
N ALA A 21 12.98 -55.73 -29.43
CA ALA A 21 12.72 -54.51 -28.66
C ALA A 21 13.81 -54.16 -27.62
N THR A 22 14.38 -55.16 -26.94
CA THR A 22 15.38 -54.95 -25.87
C THR A 22 16.72 -54.47 -26.44
N ARG A 23 17.12 -55.01 -27.61
CA ARG A 23 18.31 -54.55 -28.35
C ARG A 23 18.14 -53.12 -28.85
N THR A 24 16.97 -52.79 -29.41
CA THR A 24 16.68 -51.44 -29.91
C THR A 24 16.63 -50.41 -28.77
N LEU A 25 16.06 -50.76 -27.61
CA LEU A 25 16.07 -49.87 -26.42
C LEU A 25 17.49 -49.60 -25.90
N HIS A 26 18.34 -50.64 -25.86
CA HIS A 26 19.73 -50.47 -25.48
C HIS A 26 20.48 -49.54 -26.44
N ALA A 27 20.27 -49.68 -27.75
CA ALA A 27 20.84 -48.81 -28.78
C ALA A 27 20.35 -47.35 -28.66
N ILE A 28 19.07 -47.14 -28.34
CA ILE A 28 18.51 -45.80 -28.10
C ILE A 28 19.16 -45.15 -26.87
N ASN A 29 19.24 -45.86 -25.75
CA ASN A 29 19.74 -45.30 -24.50
C ASN A 29 21.24 -44.96 -24.55
N THR A 30 22.02 -45.76 -25.28
CA THR A 30 23.47 -45.59 -25.46
C THR A 30 23.86 -44.62 -26.58
N SER A 31 22.89 -44.10 -27.34
CA SER A 31 23.14 -43.13 -28.41
C SER A 31 23.63 -41.77 -27.88
N THR A 32 24.79 -41.33 -28.35
CA THR A 32 25.43 -40.04 -27.98
C THR A 32 25.50 -39.03 -29.13
N SER A 33 25.22 -39.45 -30.37
CA SER A 33 25.26 -38.58 -31.56
C SER A 33 23.94 -38.61 -32.36
N ALA A 34 23.59 -37.49 -32.99
CA ALA A 34 22.38 -37.39 -33.83
C ALA A 34 22.43 -38.32 -35.06
N SER A 35 23.64 -38.64 -35.57
CA SER A 35 23.83 -39.56 -36.71
C SER A 35 23.42 -41.01 -36.39
N ALA A 36 23.48 -41.42 -35.12
CA ALA A 36 23.07 -42.75 -34.67
C ALA A 36 21.54 -42.95 -34.70
N LEU A 37 20.75 -41.87 -34.76
CA LEU A 37 19.28 -41.94 -34.72
C LEU A 37 18.67 -42.40 -36.05
N ALA A 38 19.32 -42.12 -37.19
CA ALA A 38 18.83 -42.49 -38.52
C ALA A 38 18.72 -44.02 -38.74
N PRO A 39 19.74 -44.85 -38.44
CA PRO A 39 19.62 -46.30 -38.56
C PRO A 39 18.62 -46.90 -37.57
N ILE A 40 18.55 -46.37 -36.34
CA ILE A 40 17.56 -46.79 -35.32
C ILE A 40 16.14 -46.51 -35.81
N ARG A 41 15.88 -45.32 -36.38
CA ARG A 41 14.57 -44.98 -36.98
C ARG A 41 14.20 -45.94 -38.11
N ARG A 42 15.15 -46.27 -38.98
CA ARG A 42 14.93 -47.22 -40.09
C ARG A 42 14.57 -48.61 -39.55
N SER A 43 15.22 -49.05 -38.48
CA SER A 43 14.90 -50.31 -37.80
C SER A 43 13.49 -50.30 -37.19
N ILE A 44 13.05 -49.18 -36.61
CA ILE A 44 11.69 -49.06 -36.04
C ILE A 44 10.63 -49.05 -37.14
N LEU A 45 10.87 -48.38 -38.27
CA LEU A 45 9.95 -48.34 -39.41
C LEU A 45 9.87 -49.69 -40.16
N GLY A 46 10.96 -50.46 -40.17
CA GLY A 46 11.03 -51.76 -40.85
C GLY A 46 10.37 -52.92 -40.10
N ASP A 47 10.11 -52.77 -38.80
CA ASP A 47 9.48 -53.81 -37.96
C ASP A 47 8.15 -53.30 -37.36
N PRO A 48 7.00 -53.79 -37.86
CA PRO A 48 5.68 -53.41 -37.35
C PRO A 48 5.48 -53.67 -35.85
N ALA A 49 6.19 -54.65 -35.26
CA ALA A 49 6.12 -54.93 -33.83
C ALA A 49 6.86 -53.88 -33.00
N LEU A 50 7.99 -53.35 -33.51
CA LEU A 50 8.72 -52.24 -32.88
C LEU A 50 7.95 -50.93 -33.02
N LEU A 51 7.34 -50.66 -34.18
CA LEU A 51 6.55 -49.45 -34.41
C LEU A 51 5.32 -49.35 -33.51
N ARG A 52 4.71 -50.50 -33.15
CA ARG A 52 3.57 -50.56 -32.20
C ARG A 52 3.99 -50.54 -30.73
N ASN A 53 5.27 -50.73 -30.44
CA ASN A 53 5.78 -50.76 -29.07
C ASN A 53 5.94 -49.33 -28.52
N THR A 54 5.03 -48.94 -27.62
CA THR A 54 4.99 -47.60 -27.03
C THR A 54 6.27 -47.24 -26.28
N THR A 55 6.92 -48.19 -25.62
CA THR A 55 8.17 -47.96 -24.86
C THR A 55 9.34 -47.65 -25.79
N VAL A 56 9.48 -48.40 -26.90
CA VAL A 56 10.56 -48.16 -27.88
C VAL A 56 10.40 -46.80 -28.56
N VAL A 57 9.18 -46.49 -29.01
CA VAL A 57 8.90 -45.22 -29.70
C VAL A 57 9.05 -44.02 -28.75
N SER A 58 8.55 -44.10 -27.51
CA SER A 58 8.72 -43.04 -26.51
C SER A 58 10.19 -42.82 -26.14
N ALA A 59 10.98 -43.89 -25.96
CA ALA A 59 12.41 -43.78 -25.68
C ALA A 59 13.16 -43.11 -26.83
N PHE A 60 12.80 -43.44 -28.08
CA PHE A 60 13.38 -42.80 -29.27
C PHE A 60 13.09 -41.30 -29.30
N PHE A 61 11.85 -40.86 -29.01
CA PHE A 61 11.50 -39.44 -28.94
C PHE A 61 12.27 -38.69 -27.84
N LEU A 62 12.40 -39.28 -26.65
CA LEU A 62 13.18 -38.67 -25.57
C LEU A 62 14.67 -38.59 -25.93
N ALA A 63 15.22 -39.57 -26.65
CA ALA A 63 16.59 -39.51 -27.16
C ALA A 63 16.79 -38.40 -28.21
N CYS A 64 15.84 -38.22 -29.13
CA CYS A 64 15.84 -37.10 -30.07
C CYS A 64 15.81 -35.74 -29.36
N GLY A 65 15.01 -35.59 -28.30
CA GLY A 65 14.97 -34.38 -27.47
C GLY A 65 16.29 -34.14 -26.72
N ARG A 66 16.85 -35.19 -26.11
CA ARG A 66 18.16 -35.15 -25.43
C ARG A 66 19.29 -34.70 -26.37
N LEU A 67 19.25 -35.13 -27.63
CA LEU A 67 20.23 -34.79 -28.67
C LEU A 67 19.87 -33.51 -29.45
N ARG A 68 18.81 -32.79 -29.07
CA ARG A 68 18.29 -31.56 -29.71
C ARG A 68 18.05 -31.70 -31.23
N HIS A 69 17.65 -32.88 -31.70
CA HIS A 69 17.43 -33.16 -33.12
C HIS A 69 16.04 -33.80 -33.33
N LEU A 70 15.02 -32.95 -33.54
CA LEU A 70 13.60 -33.33 -33.46
C LEU A 70 12.99 -33.91 -34.75
N ASP A 71 13.54 -33.63 -35.93
CA ASP A 71 12.97 -34.06 -37.22
C ASP A 71 12.74 -35.58 -37.35
N PRO A 72 13.64 -36.46 -36.86
CA PRO A 72 13.44 -37.90 -36.88
C PRO A 72 12.25 -38.35 -36.01
N ALA A 73 11.99 -37.65 -34.91
CA ALA A 73 10.85 -37.92 -34.03
C ALA A 73 9.52 -37.49 -34.69
N LEU A 74 9.49 -36.29 -35.30
CA LEU A 74 8.31 -35.78 -36.02
C LEU A 74 7.97 -36.66 -37.23
N SER A 75 8.98 -37.08 -38.00
CA SER A 75 8.82 -37.97 -39.14
C SER A 75 8.33 -39.38 -38.75
N LEU A 76 8.85 -39.95 -37.66
CA LEU A 76 8.40 -41.24 -37.14
C LEU A 76 6.95 -41.14 -36.60
N PHE A 77 6.59 -40.03 -35.94
CA PHE A 77 5.23 -39.79 -35.46
C PHE A 77 4.22 -39.68 -36.62
N ALA A 78 4.58 -38.98 -37.70
CA ALA A 78 3.74 -38.86 -38.90
C ALA A 78 3.48 -40.19 -39.61
N SER A 79 4.37 -41.18 -39.41
CA SER A 79 4.25 -42.52 -40.00
C SER A 79 3.33 -43.45 -39.19
N HIS A 80 2.75 -42.97 -38.08
CA HIS A 80 2.02 -43.80 -37.14
C HIS A 80 0.50 -43.56 -37.22
N PRO A 81 -0.32 -44.54 -37.65
CA PRO A 81 -1.73 -44.32 -38.00
C PRO A 81 -2.66 -44.11 -36.80
N ARG A 82 -2.32 -44.63 -35.60
CA ARG A 82 -3.09 -44.43 -34.34
C ARG A 82 -2.17 -44.38 -33.11
N PRO A 83 -1.49 -43.25 -32.84
CA PRO A 83 -0.51 -43.18 -31.77
C PRO A 83 -1.19 -43.18 -30.40
N HIS A 84 -0.67 -43.98 -29.48
CA HIS A 84 -1.12 -43.96 -28.10
C HIS A 84 -0.79 -42.61 -27.44
N VAL A 85 -1.65 -42.10 -26.56
CA VAL A 85 -1.47 -40.79 -25.88
C VAL A 85 -0.14 -40.69 -25.11
N PHE A 86 0.38 -41.81 -24.63
CA PHE A 86 1.71 -41.89 -23.98
C PHE A 86 2.86 -41.55 -24.94
N VAL A 87 2.79 -42.02 -26.19
CA VAL A 87 3.78 -41.75 -27.23
C VAL A 87 3.76 -40.27 -27.62
N PHE A 88 2.56 -39.67 -27.67
CA PHE A 88 2.42 -38.23 -27.89
C PHE A 88 2.95 -37.39 -26.73
N ASN A 89 2.65 -37.76 -25.48
CA ASN A 89 3.17 -37.04 -24.31
C ASN A 89 4.71 -37.12 -24.24
N ALA A 90 5.33 -38.22 -24.71
CA ALA A 90 6.78 -38.32 -24.85
C ALA A 90 7.33 -37.39 -25.95
N LEU A 91 6.62 -37.26 -27.08
CA LEU A 91 6.95 -36.29 -28.13
C LEU A 91 6.88 -34.86 -27.61
N LEU A 92 5.80 -34.47 -26.93
CA LEU A 92 5.66 -33.13 -26.33
C LEU A 92 6.78 -32.84 -25.32
N ARG A 93 7.13 -33.83 -24.48
CA ARG A 93 8.23 -33.70 -23.53
C ARG A 93 9.59 -33.50 -24.23
N SER A 94 9.77 -34.07 -25.43
CA SER A 94 11.01 -33.90 -26.21
C SER A 94 11.17 -32.51 -26.84
N LEU A 95 10.09 -31.75 -27.04
CA LEU A 95 10.14 -30.39 -27.61
C LEU A 95 10.80 -29.37 -26.67
N GLY A 96 10.70 -29.59 -25.35
CA GLY A 96 11.29 -28.73 -24.30
C GLY A 96 10.65 -27.33 -24.18
N PRO A 97 10.93 -26.59 -23.08
CA PRO A 97 10.58 -25.18 -22.95
C PRO A 97 11.68 -24.31 -23.57
N GLY A 98 11.47 -23.77 -24.76
CA GLY A 98 12.47 -22.90 -25.42
C GLY A 98 11.83 -21.82 -26.31
N PRO A 99 12.45 -20.63 -26.43
CA PRO A 99 11.91 -19.52 -27.23
C PRO A 99 11.89 -19.79 -28.76
N ALA A 100 12.51 -20.88 -29.21
CA ALA A 100 12.62 -21.27 -30.62
C ALA A 100 11.94 -22.62 -30.97
N SER A 101 11.17 -23.22 -30.06
CA SER A 101 10.43 -24.46 -30.38
C SER A 101 9.15 -24.12 -31.15
N ALA A 102 8.95 -24.72 -32.33
CA ALA A 102 7.72 -24.60 -33.10
C ALA A 102 6.48 -24.85 -32.21
N SER A 103 5.43 -24.03 -32.38
CA SER A 103 4.18 -24.14 -31.61
C SER A 103 3.69 -25.60 -31.61
N PRO A 104 3.36 -26.21 -30.45
CA PRO A 104 2.90 -27.60 -30.38
C PRO A 104 1.47 -27.78 -30.91
N LEU A 105 0.77 -26.68 -31.24
CA LEU A 105 -0.63 -26.69 -31.65
C LEU A 105 -0.93 -27.48 -32.93
N PRO A 106 -0.12 -27.42 -34.02
CA PRO A 106 -0.38 -28.22 -35.21
C PRO A 106 -0.32 -29.73 -34.90
N LEU A 107 0.64 -30.15 -34.07
CA LEU A 107 0.75 -31.54 -33.60
C LEU A 107 -0.45 -31.94 -32.73
N PHE A 108 -0.89 -31.05 -31.85
CA PHE A 108 -2.07 -31.29 -31.02
C PHE A 108 -3.36 -31.39 -31.85
N ARG A 109 -3.53 -30.52 -32.85
CA ARG A 109 -4.66 -30.59 -33.80
C ARG A 109 -4.65 -31.88 -34.61
N HIS A 110 -3.47 -32.30 -35.09
CA HIS A 110 -3.32 -33.56 -35.80
C HIS A 110 -3.73 -34.75 -34.92
N LEU A 111 -3.31 -34.76 -33.65
CA LEU A 111 -3.69 -35.79 -32.69
C LEU A 111 -5.21 -35.86 -32.47
N LEU A 112 -5.87 -34.71 -32.32
CA LEU A 112 -7.33 -34.65 -32.19
C LEU A 112 -8.01 -35.17 -33.47
N GLY A 113 -7.45 -34.86 -34.65
CA GLY A 113 -7.93 -35.37 -35.95
C GLY A 113 -7.78 -36.89 -36.11
N LEU A 114 -6.81 -37.51 -35.44
CA LEU A 114 -6.64 -38.98 -35.38
C LEU A 114 -7.58 -39.66 -34.36
N GLY A 115 -8.42 -38.89 -33.65
CA GLY A 115 -9.38 -39.41 -32.67
C GLY A 115 -8.76 -39.83 -31.34
N VAL A 116 -7.50 -39.48 -31.07
CA VAL A 116 -6.83 -39.79 -29.80
C VAL A 116 -7.26 -38.76 -28.75
N ARG A 117 -7.73 -39.24 -27.60
CA ARG A 117 -8.21 -38.36 -26.52
C ARG A 117 -7.03 -37.86 -25.66
N PRO A 118 -6.90 -36.54 -25.41
CA PRO A 118 -5.92 -36.02 -24.46
C PRO A 118 -6.26 -36.44 -23.04
N ASN A 119 -5.25 -36.48 -22.16
CA ASN A 119 -5.42 -36.79 -20.74
C ASN A 119 -4.84 -35.68 -19.85
N ARG A 120 -4.97 -35.84 -18.52
CA ARG A 120 -4.45 -34.90 -17.51
C ARG A 120 -2.94 -34.60 -17.61
N TYR A 121 -2.16 -35.48 -18.25
CA TYR A 121 -0.71 -35.27 -18.46
C TYR A 121 -0.40 -34.57 -19.78
N THR A 122 -1.32 -34.57 -20.75
CA THR A 122 -1.14 -33.93 -22.04
C THR A 122 -1.21 -32.41 -21.92
N PHE A 123 -2.16 -31.88 -21.16
CA PHE A 123 -2.38 -30.42 -21.05
C PHE A 123 -1.22 -29.68 -20.39
N PRO A 124 -0.66 -30.10 -19.24
CA PRO A 124 0.48 -29.41 -18.65
C PRO A 124 1.68 -29.31 -19.61
N LEU A 125 1.99 -30.38 -20.35
CA LEU A 125 3.07 -30.39 -21.33
C LEU A 125 2.82 -29.39 -22.47
N LEU A 126 1.59 -29.32 -22.99
CA LEU A 126 1.21 -28.33 -23.99
C LEU A 126 1.34 -26.91 -23.48
N LEU A 127 0.86 -26.65 -22.26
CA LEU A 127 0.85 -25.32 -21.67
C LEU A 127 2.27 -24.79 -21.44
N THR A 128 3.21 -25.63 -20.99
CA THR A 128 4.60 -25.21 -20.73
C THR A 128 5.36 -24.67 -21.95
N SER A 129 4.91 -24.98 -23.17
CA SER A 129 5.57 -24.59 -24.44
C SER A 129 4.86 -23.46 -25.19
N MET A 130 3.73 -22.96 -24.69
CA MET A 130 2.98 -21.86 -25.34
C MET A 130 3.57 -20.51 -24.99
N SER A 131 3.67 -19.57 -25.91
CA SER A 131 4.08 -18.18 -25.61
C SER A 131 2.96 -17.15 -25.80
N SER A 132 1.93 -17.51 -26.56
CA SER A 132 0.83 -16.61 -26.93
C SER A 132 -0.38 -16.77 -26.02
N LEU A 133 -0.95 -15.65 -25.57
CA LEU A 133 -2.19 -15.61 -24.79
C LEU A 133 -3.39 -16.15 -25.60
N LEU A 134 -3.38 -15.97 -26.93
CA LEU A 134 -4.43 -16.47 -27.81
C LEU A 134 -4.42 -18.00 -27.89
N GLU A 135 -3.23 -18.58 -28.04
CA GLU A 135 -3.02 -20.04 -28.05
C GLU A 135 -3.40 -20.66 -26.70
N LEU A 136 -2.99 -20.00 -25.61
CA LEU A 136 -3.32 -20.42 -24.24
C LEU A 136 -4.83 -20.48 -24.01
N ARG A 137 -5.59 -19.48 -24.49
CA ARG A 137 -7.06 -19.48 -24.40
C ARG A 137 -7.70 -20.61 -25.19
N ALA A 138 -7.19 -20.89 -26.39
CA ALA A 138 -7.72 -21.99 -27.21
C ALA A 138 -7.55 -23.35 -26.52
N VAL A 139 -6.40 -23.59 -25.89
CA VAL A 139 -6.16 -24.83 -25.14
C VAL A 139 -6.91 -24.87 -23.82
N HIS A 140 -7.05 -23.75 -23.12
CA HIS A 140 -7.92 -23.67 -21.94
C HIS A 140 -9.37 -24.02 -22.28
N CYS A 141 -9.93 -23.53 -23.40
CA CYS A 141 -11.25 -23.97 -23.87
C CYS A 141 -11.31 -25.49 -24.12
N GLN A 142 -10.23 -26.07 -24.64
CA GLN A 142 -10.17 -27.52 -24.85
C GLN A 142 -10.05 -28.31 -23.54
N VAL A 143 -9.36 -27.80 -22.53
CA VAL A 143 -9.34 -28.36 -21.16
C VAL A 143 -10.75 -28.45 -20.61
N VAL A 144 -11.52 -27.36 -20.73
CA VAL A 144 -12.92 -27.28 -20.29
C VAL A 144 -13.78 -28.29 -21.05
N LYS A 145 -13.73 -28.30 -22.39
CA LYS A 145 -14.49 -29.23 -23.24
C LYS A 145 -14.15 -30.71 -22.98
N SER A 146 -12.92 -30.99 -22.57
CA SER A 146 -12.45 -32.36 -22.30
C SER A 146 -12.72 -32.81 -20.86
N GLY A 147 -13.34 -31.96 -20.02
CA GLY A 147 -13.70 -32.29 -18.63
C GLY A 147 -12.54 -32.24 -17.64
N PHE A 148 -11.39 -31.69 -18.00
CA PHE A 148 -10.21 -31.59 -17.13
C PHE A 148 -10.11 -30.26 -16.38
N ALA A 149 -11.11 -29.39 -16.49
CA ALA A 149 -11.17 -28.14 -15.75
C ALA A 149 -11.04 -28.28 -14.21
N PRO A 150 -11.58 -29.31 -13.52
CA PRO A 150 -11.41 -29.45 -12.07
C PRO A 150 -10.09 -30.12 -11.65
N ASP A 151 -9.27 -30.64 -12.57
CA ASP A 151 -8.02 -31.31 -12.22
C ASP A 151 -6.96 -30.30 -11.73
N LEU A 152 -6.49 -30.49 -10.49
CA LEU A 152 -5.57 -29.58 -9.82
C LEU A 152 -4.24 -29.40 -10.57
N HIS A 153 -3.69 -30.47 -11.15
CA HIS A 153 -2.44 -30.39 -11.90
C HIS A 153 -2.60 -29.58 -13.19
N VAL A 154 -3.73 -29.73 -13.87
CA VAL A 154 -4.05 -28.94 -15.08
C VAL A 154 -4.31 -27.48 -14.71
N ARG A 155 -5.04 -27.21 -13.60
CA ARG A 155 -5.25 -25.84 -13.09
C ARG A 155 -3.94 -25.15 -12.72
N ASN A 156 -3.04 -25.82 -12.01
CA ASN A 156 -1.74 -25.26 -11.64
C ASN A 156 -0.89 -24.93 -12.89
N ALA A 157 -0.93 -25.78 -13.90
CA ALA A 157 -0.24 -25.53 -15.17
C ALA A 157 -0.85 -24.34 -15.94
N LEU A 158 -2.18 -24.21 -15.94
CA LEU A 158 -2.88 -23.05 -16.52
C LEU A 158 -2.54 -21.78 -15.75
N LEU A 159 -2.57 -21.81 -14.42
CA LEU A 159 -2.25 -20.69 -13.54
C LEU A 159 -0.83 -20.20 -13.78
N ALA A 160 0.16 -21.10 -13.73
CA ALA A 160 1.56 -20.78 -14.00
C ALA A 160 1.75 -20.17 -15.39
N ARG A 161 1.00 -20.64 -16.38
CA ARG A 161 1.12 -20.11 -17.74
C ARG A 161 0.43 -18.76 -17.91
N TYR A 162 -0.77 -18.57 -17.38
CA TYR A 162 -1.43 -17.26 -17.34
C TYR A 162 -0.60 -16.25 -16.57
N ALA A 163 -0.01 -16.64 -15.44
CA ALA A 163 0.85 -15.78 -14.64
C ALA A 163 2.10 -15.29 -15.39
N VAL A 164 2.50 -15.91 -16.50
CA VAL A 164 3.61 -15.43 -17.35
C VAL A 164 3.10 -14.75 -18.63
N CYS A 165 2.06 -15.28 -19.27
CA CYS A 165 1.54 -14.74 -20.55
C CYS A 165 0.64 -13.51 -20.40
N ASP A 166 -0.03 -13.35 -19.26
CA ASP A 166 -0.96 -12.24 -19.04
C ASP A 166 -0.19 -11.00 -18.56
N PRO A 167 -0.23 -9.87 -19.30
CA PRO A 167 0.43 -8.64 -18.86
C PRO A 167 -0.08 -8.17 -17.49
N ASP A 168 -1.39 -8.26 -17.25
CA ASP A 168 -2.05 -7.64 -16.11
C ASP A 168 -2.31 -8.58 -14.92
N LEU A 169 -1.97 -9.86 -15.05
CA LEU A 169 -2.30 -10.96 -14.10
C LEU A 169 -3.78 -11.30 -13.94
N ALA A 170 -4.70 -10.51 -14.48
CA ALA A 170 -6.13 -10.62 -14.23
C ALA A 170 -6.70 -12.05 -14.42
N ARG A 171 -6.26 -12.79 -15.45
CA ARG A 171 -6.74 -14.17 -15.68
C ARG A 171 -6.13 -15.18 -14.74
N ALA A 172 -4.90 -14.95 -14.29
CA ALA A 172 -4.26 -15.81 -13.30
C ALA A 172 -4.97 -15.62 -11.93
N GLU A 173 -5.26 -14.37 -11.56
CA GLU A 173 -6.02 -14.04 -10.35
C GLU A 173 -7.41 -14.67 -10.38
N GLN A 174 -8.16 -14.47 -11.47
CA GLN A 174 -9.47 -15.09 -11.64
C GLN A 174 -9.41 -16.62 -11.49
N LEU A 175 -8.46 -17.27 -12.17
CA LEU A 175 -8.32 -18.73 -12.09
C LEU A 175 -7.94 -19.19 -10.68
N PHE A 176 -7.12 -18.41 -9.97
CA PHE A 176 -6.73 -18.69 -8.60
C PHE A 176 -7.91 -18.57 -7.62
N ASP A 177 -8.71 -17.51 -7.73
CA ASP A 177 -9.88 -17.30 -6.87
C ASP A 177 -10.99 -18.34 -7.14
N GLU A 178 -11.05 -18.89 -8.35
CA GLU A 178 -11.95 -20.00 -8.72
C GLU A 178 -11.47 -21.38 -8.19
N MET A 179 -10.32 -21.47 -7.52
CA MET A 179 -9.81 -22.70 -6.89
C MET A 179 -10.39 -22.88 -5.48
N PRO A 180 -11.17 -23.94 -5.20
CA PRO A 180 -11.73 -24.17 -3.86
C PRO A 180 -10.65 -24.41 -2.80
N HIS A 181 -9.60 -25.14 -3.17
CA HIS A 181 -8.47 -25.48 -2.30
C HIS A 181 -7.16 -25.32 -3.07
N PRO A 182 -6.61 -24.09 -3.17
CA PRO A 182 -5.32 -23.87 -3.82
C PRO A 182 -4.20 -24.53 -3.02
N ASP A 183 -3.37 -25.33 -3.70
CA ASP A 183 -2.23 -25.99 -3.08
C ASP A 183 -1.00 -25.08 -2.99
N VAL A 184 0.07 -25.56 -2.35
CA VAL A 184 1.33 -24.82 -2.19
C VAL A 184 1.89 -24.32 -3.53
N VAL A 185 1.67 -25.05 -4.63
CA VAL A 185 2.14 -24.68 -5.97
C VAL A 185 1.35 -23.48 -6.49
N ALA A 186 0.02 -23.48 -6.35
CA ALA A 186 -0.82 -22.35 -6.75
C ALA A 186 -0.47 -21.07 -5.98
N TRP A 187 -0.37 -21.14 -4.65
CA TRP A 187 0.01 -20.01 -3.81
C TRP A 187 1.40 -19.47 -4.18
N THR A 188 2.40 -20.36 -4.29
CA THR A 188 3.77 -19.96 -4.63
C THR A 188 3.85 -19.33 -6.01
N THR A 189 3.04 -19.81 -6.96
CA THR A 189 2.96 -19.25 -8.33
C THR A 189 2.46 -17.81 -8.29
N MET A 190 1.41 -17.52 -7.52
CA MET A 190 0.87 -16.15 -7.38
C MET A 190 1.83 -15.22 -6.65
N ILE A 191 2.41 -15.66 -5.53
CA ILE A 191 3.39 -14.85 -4.78
C ILE A 191 4.59 -14.49 -5.67
N THR A 192 5.09 -15.47 -6.44
CA THR A 192 6.21 -15.28 -7.36
C THR A 192 5.85 -14.38 -8.53
N SER A 193 4.66 -14.53 -9.12
CA SER A 193 4.23 -13.73 -10.26
C SER A 193 4.01 -12.27 -9.89
N TYR A 194 3.46 -12.00 -8.70
CA TYR A 194 3.32 -10.66 -8.14
C TYR A 194 4.69 -10.02 -7.91
N ARG A 195 5.60 -10.73 -7.22
CA ARG A 195 6.95 -10.23 -6.95
C ARG A 195 7.70 -9.90 -8.24
N ASN A 196 7.70 -10.80 -9.22
CA ASN A 196 8.44 -10.62 -10.48
C ASN A 196 7.94 -9.43 -11.31
N ARG A 197 6.72 -8.94 -11.04
CA ARG A 197 6.15 -7.74 -11.67
C ARG A 197 6.27 -6.48 -10.81
N GLY A 198 7.03 -6.53 -9.72
CA GLY A 198 7.17 -5.41 -8.79
C GLY A 198 5.91 -5.15 -7.93
N ARG A 199 4.88 -6.00 -8.01
CA ARG A 199 3.68 -5.94 -7.16
C ARG A 199 3.96 -6.59 -5.79
N THR A 200 5.00 -6.13 -5.11
CA THR A 200 5.57 -6.76 -3.91
C THR A 200 4.60 -6.78 -2.73
N PHE A 201 3.73 -5.77 -2.58
CA PHE A 201 2.67 -5.76 -1.58
C PHE A 201 1.68 -6.94 -1.79
N HIS A 202 1.20 -7.10 -3.01
CA HIS A 202 0.28 -8.19 -3.36
C HIS A 202 0.92 -9.56 -3.12
N ALA A 203 2.23 -9.68 -3.32
CA ALA A 203 2.97 -10.90 -3.01
C ALA A 203 2.94 -11.21 -1.50
N LEU A 204 3.18 -10.23 -0.62
CA LEU A 204 3.15 -10.40 0.83
C LEU A 204 1.72 -10.60 1.37
N ALA A 205 0.73 -9.89 0.83
CA ALA A 205 -0.67 -10.10 1.17
C ALA A 205 -1.13 -11.53 0.78
N THR A 206 -0.72 -12.01 -0.39
CA THR A 206 -0.99 -13.39 -0.83
C THR A 206 -0.28 -14.41 0.06
N PHE A 207 0.94 -14.12 0.50
CA PHE A 207 1.65 -14.96 1.47
C PHE A 207 0.93 -15.03 2.82
N ARG A 208 0.41 -13.91 3.33
CA ARG A 208 -0.42 -13.90 4.55
C ARG A 208 -1.72 -14.68 4.38
N ARG A 209 -2.41 -14.53 3.23
CA ARG A 209 -3.61 -15.33 2.88
C ARG A 209 -3.30 -16.83 2.85
N MET A 210 -2.13 -17.23 2.35
CA MET A 210 -1.69 -18.63 2.35
C MET A 210 -1.55 -19.19 3.78
N LEU A 211 -0.97 -18.40 4.69
CA LEU A 211 -0.83 -18.77 6.10
C LEU A 211 -2.19 -18.85 6.81
N ALA A 212 -3.09 -17.89 6.56
CA ALA A 212 -4.45 -17.89 7.09
C ALA A 212 -5.27 -19.10 6.61
N ALA A 213 -5.04 -19.53 5.35
CA ALA A 213 -5.62 -20.75 4.80
C ALA A 213 -4.98 -22.05 5.34
N SER A 214 -4.07 -21.96 6.33
CA SER A 214 -3.35 -23.09 6.92
C SER A 214 -2.56 -23.93 5.91
N VAL A 215 -2.14 -23.33 4.79
CA VAL A 215 -1.30 -24.02 3.79
C VAL A 215 0.16 -23.78 4.13
N ALA A 216 0.89 -24.85 4.41
CA ALA A 216 2.30 -24.76 4.79
C ALA A 216 3.18 -24.23 3.62
N PRO A 217 3.94 -23.14 3.81
CA PRO A 217 4.87 -22.64 2.81
C PRO A 217 6.04 -23.61 2.58
N ASN A 218 6.53 -23.67 1.35
CA ASN A 218 7.75 -24.41 1.02
C ASN A 218 8.97 -23.46 0.91
N ARG A 219 10.16 -24.02 0.70
CA ARG A 219 11.41 -23.23 0.56
C ARG A 219 11.32 -22.15 -0.52
N ILE A 220 10.70 -22.45 -1.67
CA ILE A 220 10.53 -21.50 -2.77
C ILE A 220 9.60 -20.36 -2.33
N THR A 221 8.49 -20.68 -1.65
CA THR A 221 7.58 -19.68 -1.09
C THR A 221 8.31 -18.72 -0.15
N MET A 222 9.12 -19.26 0.77
CA MET A 222 9.86 -18.44 1.75
C MET A 222 10.89 -17.54 1.08
N VAL A 223 11.69 -18.05 0.14
CA VAL A 223 12.68 -17.26 -0.60
C VAL A 223 12.00 -16.14 -1.39
N THR A 224 10.88 -16.43 -2.05
CA THR A 224 10.12 -15.40 -2.78
C THR A 224 9.52 -14.36 -1.83
N ALA A 225 8.95 -14.78 -0.70
CA ALA A 225 8.39 -13.86 0.30
C ALA A 225 9.47 -12.98 0.94
N LEU A 226 10.64 -13.54 1.28
CA LEU A 226 11.80 -12.79 1.77
C LEU A 226 12.29 -11.78 0.74
N GLY A 227 12.35 -12.15 -0.53
CA GLY A 227 12.67 -11.22 -1.61
C GLY A 227 11.66 -10.07 -1.70
N ALA A 228 10.36 -10.35 -1.55
CA ALA A 228 9.34 -9.30 -1.52
C ALA A 228 9.45 -8.41 -0.27
N CYS A 229 9.84 -8.97 0.88
CA CYS A 229 10.14 -8.21 2.09
C CYS A 229 11.32 -7.27 1.87
N ALA A 230 12.39 -7.77 1.25
CA ALA A 230 13.60 -7.01 0.93
C ALA A 230 13.30 -5.82 -0.01
N ASP A 231 12.41 -6.02 -0.98
CA ASP A 231 12.04 -4.99 -1.96
C ASP A 231 11.10 -3.90 -1.38
N ARG A 232 10.43 -4.14 -0.24
CA ARG A 232 9.55 -3.15 0.46
C ARG A 232 10.01 -2.73 1.85
N CYS A 233 11.17 -3.19 2.29
CA CYS A 233 11.63 -3.02 3.67
C CYS A 233 10.65 -3.58 4.74
N ALA A 234 9.91 -4.66 4.43
CA ALA A 234 8.95 -5.28 5.36
C ALA A 234 9.66 -6.18 6.39
N VAL A 235 10.35 -5.54 7.33
CA VAL A 235 11.27 -6.20 8.27
C VAL A 235 10.58 -7.21 9.18
N ASP A 236 9.38 -6.92 9.68
CA ASP A 236 8.70 -7.78 10.65
C ASP A 236 8.28 -9.12 10.04
N THR A 237 7.77 -9.08 8.80
CA THR A 237 7.43 -10.29 8.06
C THR A 237 8.70 -11.10 7.74
N GLY A 238 9.82 -10.42 7.42
CA GLY A 238 11.11 -11.06 7.22
C GLY A 238 11.66 -11.74 8.48
N ILE A 239 11.58 -11.08 9.64
CA ILE A 239 11.96 -11.64 10.95
C ILE A 239 11.09 -12.84 11.27
N TRP A 240 9.77 -12.74 11.09
CA TRP A 240 8.85 -13.85 11.30
C TRP A 240 9.21 -15.06 10.43
N ILE A 241 9.53 -14.85 9.14
CA ILE A 241 9.96 -15.94 8.26
C ILE A 241 11.26 -16.58 8.78
N HIS A 242 12.22 -15.77 9.23
CA HIS A 242 13.48 -16.28 9.79
C HIS A 242 13.24 -17.14 11.03
N GLU A 243 12.42 -16.66 11.98
CA GLU A 243 12.05 -17.42 13.16
C GLU A 243 11.28 -18.70 12.83
N TYR A 244 10.37 -18.64 11.86
CA TYR A 244 9.59 -19.79 11.41
C TYR A 244 10.52 -20.88 10.86
N VAL A 245 11.47 -20.52 9.99
CA VAL A 245 12.46 -21.43 9.42
C VAL A 245 13.28 -22.11 10.52
N GLN A 246 13.70 -21.36 11.55
CA GLN A 246 14.42 -21.89 12.70
C GLN A 246 13.56 -22.84 13.54
N LYS A 247 12.32 -22.44 13.86
CA LYS A 247 11.36 -23.25 14.65
C LYS A 247 11.02 -24.57 13.96
N GLN A 248 10.94 -24.59 12.63
CA GLN A 248 10.69 -25.81 11.85
C GLN A 248 11.94 -26.69 11.66
N GLY A 249 13.11 -26.29 12.18
CA GLY A 249 14.35 -27.04 12.05
C GLY A 249 14.84 -27.16 10.61
N TRP A 250 14.53 -26.20 9.74
CA TRP A 250 14.96 -26.23 8.35
C TRP A 250 16.47 -26.00 8.27
N GLU A 251 17.15 -26.85 7.49
CA GLU A 251 18.56 -26.60 7.16
C GLU A 251 18.71 -25.28 6.41
N MET A 252 19.59 -24.41 6.92
CA MET A 252 19.90 -23.11 6.32
C MET A 252 20.86 -23.29 5.14
N ASP A 253 20.30 -23.61 3.98
CA ASP A 253 21.05 -23.70 2.74
C ASP A 253 21.48 -22.31 2.23
N VAL A 254 22.40 -22.30 1.26
CA VAL A 254 22.95 -21.05 0.70
C VAL A 254 21.87 -20.17 0.05
N VAL A 255 20.77 -20.75 -0.45
CA VAL A 255 19.71 -20.00 -1.14
C VAL A 255 18.87 -19.23 -0.12
N LEU A 256 18.39 -19.91 0.92
CA LEU A 256 17.60 -19.31 1.98
C LEU A 256 18.42 -18.32 2.81
N GLY A 257 19.66 -18.68 3.14
CA GLY A 257 20.60 -17.79 3.83
C GLY A 257 20.88 -16.51 3.03
N THR A 258 21.11 -16.62 1.72
CA THR A 258 21.30 -15.43 0.87
C THR A 258 20.05 -14.54 0.82
N ALA A 259 18.86 -15.12 0.73
CA ALA A 259 17.60 -14.37 0.73
C ALA A 259 17.37 -13.61 2.06
N LEU A 260 17.71 -14.23 3.19
CA LEU A 260 17.63 -13.59 4.51
C LEU A 260 18.67 -12.48 4.67
N VAL A 261 19.91 -12.68 4.20
CA VAL A 261 20.94 -11.64 4.21
C VAL A 261 20.52 -10.43 3.36
N ASP A 262 19.98 -10.66 2.16
CA ASP A 262 19.45 -9.60 1.29
C ASP A 262 18.29 -8.84 1.97
N MET A 263 17.37 -9.58 2.60
CA MET A 263 16.24 -9.01 3.35
C MET A 263 16.71 -8.13 4.50
N TYR A 264 17.52 -8.66 5.43
CA TYR A 264 18.04 -7.86 6.54
C TYR A 264 18.85 -6.64 6.06
N GLY A 265 19.62 -6.83 4.99
CA GLY A 265 20.41 -5.77 4.38
C GLY A 265 19.56 -4.60 3.87
N LYS A 266 18.59 -4.88 3.00
CA LYS A 266 17.72 -3.86 2.41
C LYS A 266 16.73 -3.25 3.41
N CYS A 267 16.30 -4.01 4.41
CA CYS A 267 15.45 -3.52 5.51
C CYS A 267 16.21 -2.67 6.55
N GLY A 268 17.48 -2.33 6.34
CA GLY A 268 18.26 -1.47 7.24
C GLY A 268 18.82 -2.17 8.50
N LYS A 269 18.61 -3.48 8.65
CA LYS A 269 19.14 -4.30 9.75
C LYS A 269 20.45 -4.98 9.35
N VAL A 270 21.40 -4.20 8.83
CA VAL A 270 22.65 -4.73 8.23
C VAL A 270 23.50 -5.53 9.22
N LEU A 271 23.47 -5.17 10.51
CA LEU A 271 24.19 -5.93 11.56
C LEU A 271 23.64 -7.35 11.74
N ASP A 272 22.31 -7.53 11.64
CA ASP A 272 21.68 -8.86 11.65
C ASP A 272 22.07 -9.66 10.41
N GLY A 273 22.06 -9.00 9.25
CA GLY A 273 22.57 -9.57 8.00
C GLY A 273 24.03 -10.02 8.09
N LEU A 274 24.90 -9.22 8.72
CA LEU A 274 26.32 -9.55 8.95
C LEU A 274 26.51 -10.74 9.90
N ARG A 275 25.70 -10.82 10.96
CA ARG A 275 25.71 -11.96 11.88
C ARG A 275 25.31 -13.24 11.16
N LEU A 276 24.21 -13.20 10.40
CA LEU A 276 23.74 -14.34 9.63
C LEU A 276 24.77 -14.75 8.59
N PHE A 277 25.30 -13.80 7.82
CA PHE A 277 26.36 -14.02 6.85
C PHE A 277 27.55 -14.73 7.49
N SER A 278 28.04 -14.25 8.63
CA SER A 278 29.20 -14.84 9.31
C SER A 278 28.96 -16.30 9.69
N ASN A 279 27.75 -16.62 10.16
CA ASN A 279 27.37 -17.96 10.61
C ASN A 279 27.02 -18.95 9.49
N MET A 280 26.89 -18.51 8.23
CA MET A 280 26.60 -19.42 7.12
C MET A 280 27.77 -20.36 6.81
N PRO A 281 27.59 -21.69 6.78
CA PRO A 281 28.68 -22.63 6.54
C PRO A 281 29.19 -22.57 5.09
N ASN A 282 28.27 -22.39 4.14
CA ASN A 282 28.58 -22.25 2.72
C ASN A 282 28.15 -20.86 2.23
N LYS A 283 29.04 -20.19 1.51
CA LYS A 283 28.82 -18.86 0.92
C LYS A 283 29.16 -18.92 -0.56
N ASN A 284 28.36 -18.28 -1.38
CA ASN A 284 28.66 -18.12 -2.81
C ASN A 284 28.74 -16.62 -3.16
N VAL A 285 29.10 -16.32 -4.41
CA VAL A 285 29.20 -14.94 -4.92
C VAL A 285 27.93 -14.11 -4.63
N TYR A 286 26.74 -14.71 -4.72
CA TYR A 286 25.49 -14.02 -4.42
C TYR A 286 25.37 -13.61 -2.95
N THR A 287 25.79 -14.47 -2.01
CA THR A 287 25.78 -14.15 -0.58
C THR A 287 26.72 -12.99 -0.27
N TRP A 288 27.92 -12.97 -0.87
CA TRP A 288 28.87 -11.86 -0.75
C TRP A 288 28.32 -10.56 -1.36
N ASN A 289 27.69 -10.65 -2.53
CA ASN A 289 27.08 -9.50 -3.19
C ASN A 289 25.96 -8.88 -2.36
N SER A 290 25.09 -9.70 -1.76
CA SER A 290 24.01 -9.22 -0.89
C SER A 290 24.54 -8.44 0.31
N ILE A 291 25.59 -8.92 0.99
CA ILE A 291 26.11 -8.22 2.17
C ILE A 291 26.96 -6.99 1.82
N ILE A 292 27.77 -7.04 0.76
CA ILE A 292 28.53 -5.87 0.28
C ILE A 292 27.57 -4.78 -0.19
N GLY A 293 26.51 -5.16 -0.92
CA GLY A 293 25.44 -4.25 -1.34
C GLY A 293 24.68 -3.64 -0.16
N ALA A 294 24.36 -4.43 0.86
CA ALA A 294 23.72 -3.95 2.08
C ALA A 294 24.57 -2.90 2.81
N LEU A 295 25.89 -3.12 2.93
CA LEU A 295 26.81 -2.14 3.52
C LEU A 295 26.93 -0.87 2.67
N ALA A 296 26.90 -0.99 1.35
CA ALA A 296 26.87 0.15 0.46
C ALA A 296 25.62 1.03 0.71
N LEU A 297 24.44 0.41 0.85
CA LEU A 297 23.19 1.10 1.17
C LEU A 297 23.21 1.76 2.55
N ALA A 298 23.82 1.10 3.55
CA ALA A 298 24.02 1.66 4.89
C ALA A 298 25.15 2.70 4.98
N GLN A 299 25.75 3.09 3.84
CA GLN A 299 26.85 4.06 3.75
C GLN A 299 28.14 3.66 4.51
N ASP A 300 28.29 2.37 4.84
CA ASP A 300 29.50 1.82 5.46
C ASP A 300 30.47 1.29 4.40
N GLY A 301 30.99 2.21 3.57
CA GLY A 301 31.87 1.87 2.46
C GLY A 301 33.19 1.22 2.90
N LYS A 302 33.66 1.54 4.12
CA LYS A 302 34.89 0.95 4.68
C LYS A 302 34.72 -0.54 4.93
N ARG A 303 33.65 -0.97 5.62
CA ARG A 303 33.40 -2.39 5.83
C ARG A 303 33.05 -3.12 4.53
N ALA A 304 32.36 -2.46 3.60
CA ALA A 304 32.08 -3.03 2.28
C ALA A 304 33.37 -3.40 1.53
N LEU A 305 34.37 -2.51 1.55
CA LEU A 305 35.69 -2.76 0.94
C LEU A 305 36.49 -3.84 1.70
N GLN A 306 36.38 -3.90 3.03
CA GLN A 306 36.99 -4.97 3.82
C GLN A 306 36.41 -6.35 3.46
N LEU A 307 35.09 -6.45 3.33
CA LEU A 307 34.45 -7.69 2.90
C LEU A 307 34.77 -8.04 1.45
N PHE A 308 34.93 -7.04 0.57
CA PHE A 308 35.39 -7.28 -0.79
C PHE A 308 36.81 -7.86 -0.84
N SER A 309 37.76 -7.30 -0.06
CA SER A 309 39.11 -7.88 0.05
C SER A 309 39.05 -9.30 0.58
N ARG A 310 38.27 -9.53 1.64
CA ARG A 310 38.10 -10.87 2.23
C ARG A 310 37.50 -11.87 1.24
N MET A 311 36.55 -11.45 0.41
CA MET A 311 35.98 -12.29 -0.66
C MET A 311 37.06 -12.77 -1.62
N GLN A 312 38.03 -11.91 -1.96
CA GLN A 312 39.16 -12.27 -2.82
C GLN A 312 40.16 -13.19 -2.10
N ASP A 313 40.42 -12.93 -0.81
CA ASP A 313 41.28 -13.78 0.03
C ASP A 313 40.71 -15.19 0.22
N ASP A 314 39.37 -15.31 0.27
CA ASP A 314 38.64 -16.58 0.35
C ASP A 314 38.50 -17.28 -1.04
N ASP A 315 39.26 -16.85 -2.06
CA ASP A 315 39.28 -17.35 -3.44
C ASP A 315 37.91 -17.34 -4.14
N VAL A 316 37.00 -16.44 -3.72
CA VAL A 316 35.70 -16.24 -4.35
C VAL A 316 35.81 -15.15 -5.40
N ARG A 317 35.82 -15.55 -6.68
CA ARG A 317 35.99 -14.62 -7.81
C ARG A 317 34.86 -13.58 -7.88
N PRO A 318 35.16 -12.27 -7.81
CA PRO A 318 34.16 -11.21 -8.00
C PRO A 318 33.51 -11.25 -9.38
N ASP A 319 32.20 -11.01 -9.42
CA ASP A 319 31.44 -10.88 -10.67
C ASP A 319 31.06 -9.42 -10.95
N ALA A 320 30.37 -9.20 -12.08
CA ALA A 320 29.89 -7.87 -12.46
C ALA A 320 28.99 -7.23 -11.39
N VAL A 321 28.22 -8.02 -10.65
CA VAL A 321 27.34 -7.51 -9.59
C VAL A 321 28.15 -7.12 -8.36
N THR A 322 29.17 -7.90 -8.00
CA THR A 322 30.11 -7.56 -6.91
C THR A 322 30.70 -6.17 -7.12
N LEU A 323 31.22 -5.92 -8.32
CA LEU A 323 31.90 -4.65 -8.60
C LEU A 323 30.94 -3.47 -8.69
N ILE A 324 29.69 -3.67 -9.09
CA ILE A 324 28.63 -2.65 -8.96
C ILE A 324 28.43 -2.30 -7.47
N CYS A 325 28.28 -3.30 -6.59
CA CYS A 325 28.11 -3.04 -5.15
C CYS A 325 29.30 -2.29 -4.54
N VAL A 326 30.52 -2.65 -4.92
CA VAL A 326 31.75 -1.99 -4.44
C VAL A 326 31.87 -0.56 -4.97
N LEU A 327 31.58 -0.32 -6.25
CA LEU A 327 31.60 1.03 -6.82
C LEU A 327 30.51 1.92 -6.19
N CYS A 328 29.32 1.37 -5.91
CA CYS A 328 28.28 2.06 -5.14
C CYS A 328 28.75 2.38 -3.71
N ALA A 329 29.42 1.45 -3.03
CA ALA A 329 29.99 1.69 -1.71
C ALA A 329 31.03 2.84 -1.75
N CYS A 330 31.87 2.88 -2.79
CA CYS A 330 32.80 3.98 -3.00
C CYS A 330 32.06 5.30 -3.27
N ALA A 331 30.99 5.29 -4.07
CA ALA A 331 30.17 6.46 -4.38
C ALA A 331 29.52 7.07 -3.13
N HIS A 332 29.01 6.23 -2.23
CA HIS A 332 28.39 6.67 -0.98
C HIS A 332 29.40 7.13 0.07
N ALA A 333 30.59 6.53 0.12
CA ALA A 333 31.65 6.91 1.06
C ALA A 333 32.62 7.99 0.53
N GLY A 334 32.49 8.39 -0.74
CA GLY A 334 33.38 9.38 -1.36
C GLY A 334 34.79 8.88 -1.70
N PHE A 335 34.99 7.56 -1.83
CA PHE A 335 36.30 6.96 -2.10
C PHE A 335 36.66 6.97 -3.59
N VAL A 336 36.92 8.16 -4.13
CA VAL A 336 37.18 8.39 -5.56
C VAL A 336 38.38 7.60 -6.08
N ASP A 337 39.52 7.63 -5.36
CA ASP A 337 40.75 6.98 -5.81
C ASP A 337 40.60 5.45 -5.89
N ILE A 338 39.95 4.88 -4.89
CA ILE A 338 39.66 3.43 -4.83
C ILE A 338 38.68 3.06 -5.95
N GLY A 339 37.61 3.82 -6.14
CA GLY A 339 36.64 3.60 -7.20
C GLY A 339 37.27 3.64 -8.60
N ARG A 340 38.14 4.63 -8.87
CA ARG A 340 38.90 4.72 -10.14
C ARG A 340 39.83 3.53 -10.34
N LYS A 341 40.57 3.14 -9.30
CA LYS A 341 41.48 1.98 -9.36
C LYS A 341 40.70 0.72 -9.72
N ILE A 342 39.59 0.44 -9.02
CA ILE A 342 38.75 -0.73 -9.27
C ILE A 342 38.18 -0.68 -10.70
N PHE A 343 37.65 0.46 -11.13
CA PHE A 343 37.08 0.60 -12.47
C PHE A 343 38.12 0.37 -13.58
N ASN A 344 39.36 0.87 -13.40
CA ASN A 344 40.46 0.62 -14.33
C ASN A 344 40.83 -0.86 -14.43
N LEU A 345 40.80 -1.61 -13.32
CA LEU A 345 41.00 -3.06 -13.34
C LEU A 345 39.90 -3.79 -14.14
N ILE A 346 38.66 -3.29 -14.10
CA ILE A 346 37.56 -3.82 -14.94
C ILE A 346 37.86 -3.57 -16.42
N ILE A 347 38.28 -2.36 -16.78
CA ILE A 347 38.64 -2.01 -18.17
C ILE A 347 39.79 -2.88 -18.69
N GLN A 348 40.80 -3.11 -17.85
CA GLN A 348 41.96 -3.95 -18.16
C GLN A 348 41.61 -5.45 -18.30
N GLY A 349 40.39 -5.84 -17.93
CA GLY A 349 39.90 -7.21 -18.09
C GLY A 349 40.37 -8.18 -17.00
N GLU A 350 40.92 -7.68 -15.89
CA GLU A 350 41.43 -8.49 -14.77
C GLU A 350 40.36 -9.44 -14.19
N TYR A 351 39.10 -9.01 -14.19
CA TYR A 351 37.98 -9.82 -13.70
C TYR A 351 37.36 -10.74 -14.76
N GLY A 352 37.82 -10.68 -16.02
CA GLY A 352 37.35 -11.51 -17.13
C GLY A 352 36.05 -11.05 -17.79
N PHE A 353 35.61 -9.83 -17.54
CA PHE A 353 34.50 -9.18 -18.23
C PHE A 353 34.77 -7.69 -18.43
N GLN A 354 34.11 -7.11 -19.43
CA GLN A 354 34.19 -5.68 -19.73
C GLN A 354 33.12 -4.89 -18.95
N PRO A 355 33.36 -3.60 -18.64
CA PRO A 355 32.41 -2.81 -17.87
C PRO A 355 31.09 -2.62 -18.63
N GLY A 356 30.00 -3.15 -18.08
CA GLY A 356 28.64 -2.87 -18.56
C GLY A 356 28.12 -1.48 -18.13
N ILE A 357 27.00 -1.06 -18.72
CA ILE A 357 26.36 0.26 -18.50
C ILE A 357 26.17 0.63 -17.01
N LYS A 358 25.88 -0.35 -16.15
CA LYS A 358 25.72 -0.12 -14.69
C LYS A 358 27.02 0.30 -14.01
N HIS A 359 28.17 -0.24 -14.42
CA HIS A 359 29.47 0.13 -13.84
C HIS A 359 29.81 1.59 -14.20
N PHE A 360 29.57 1.99 -15.45
CA PHE A 360 29.70 3.39 -15.88
C PHE A 360 28.77 4.29 -15.06
N GLY A 361 27.51 3.89 -14.85
CA GLY A 361 26.57 4.61 -13.99
C GLY A 361 27.10 4.82 -12.57
N CYS A 362 27.67 3.80 -11.93
CA CYS A 362 28.28 3.92 -10.59
C CYS A 362 29.47 4.90 -10.58
N MET A 363 30.30 4.90 -11.63
CA MET A 363 31.40 5.87 -11.75
C MET A 363 30.90 7.30 -11.95
N VAL A 364 29.87 7.50 -12.77
CA VAL A 364 29.24 8.81 -12.94
C VAL A 364 28.66 9.28 -11.61
N ASP A 365 27.97 8.43 -10.84
CA ASP A 365 27.45 8.78 -9.51
C ASP A 365 28.57 9.18 -8.53
N LEU A 366 29.63 8.38 -8.44
CA LEU A 366 30.80 8.64 -7.59
C LEU A 366 31.43 10.01 -7.90
N LEU A 367 31.74 10.26 -9.18
CA LEU A 367 32.38 11.49 -9.63
C LEU A 367 31.47 12.71 -9.45
N SER A 368 30.18 12.56 -9.79
CA SER A 368 29.17 13.62 -9.66
C SER A 368 28.97 14.04 -8.20
N ARG A 369 28.89 13.09 -7.27
CA ARG A 369 28.76 13.38 -5.83
C ARG A 369 29.99 14.08 -5.26
N CYS A 370 31.18 13.68 -5.72
CA CYS A 370 32.44 14.23 -5.23
C CYS A 370 32.83 15.54 -5.92
N GLY A 371 32.05 16.02 -6.90
CA GLY A 371 32.25 17.31 -7.57
C GLY A 371 33.19 17.27 -8.78
N TYR A 372 33.61 16.08 -9.23
CA TYR A 372 34.43 15.91 -10.44
C TYR A 372 33.54 15.83 -11.70
N LEU A 373 32.81 16.91 -12.00
CA LEU A 373 31.77 16.94 -13.05
C LEU A 373 32.35 16.75 -14.47
N ASP A 374 33.48 17.38 -14.79
CA ASP A 374 34.14 17.20 -16.09
C ASP A 374 34.55 15.74 -16.32
N ASP A 375 35.08 15.11 -15.29
CA ASP A 375 35.46 13.69 -15.33
C ASP A 375 34.23 12.80 -15.46
N ALA A 376 33.14 13.11 -14.75
CA ALA A 376 31.88 12.40 -14.87
C ALA A 376 31.31 12.51 -16.30
N PHE A 377 31.38 13.70 -16.90
CA PHE A 377 30.96 13.92 -18.28
C PHE A 377 31.84 13.15 -19.27
N ARG A 378 33.17 13.16 -19.11
CA ARG A 378 34.07 12.34 -19.94
C ARG A 378 33.76 10.84 -19.85
N VAL A 379 33.36 10.34 -18.68
CA VAL A 379 32.93 8.94 -18.52
C VAL A 379 31.64 8.66 -19.31
N VAL A 380 30.71 9.62 -19.37
CA VAL A 380 29.49 9.52 -20.19
C VAL A 380 29.81 9.58 -21.69
N GLU A 381 30.81 10.34 -22.12
CA GLU A 381 31.20 10.42 -23.53
C GLU A 381 31.99 9.19 -24.01
N THR A 382 32.82 8.63 -23.14
CA THR A 382 33.73 7.52 -23.49
C THR A 382 33.11 6.14 -23.33
N MET A 383 31.88 6.04 -22.82
CA MET A 383 31.22 4.75 -22.62
C MET A 383 30.83 4.07 -23.95
N PRO A 384 30.96 2.74 -24.06
CA PRO A 384 30.76 2.02 -25.33
C PRO A 384 29.30 1.86 -25.75
N SER A 385 28.35 2.03 -24.82
CA SER A 385 26.91 1.91 -25.05
C SER A 385 26.24 3.27 -24.87
N GLN A 386 25.17 3.57 -25.60
CA GLN A 386 24.46 4.84 -25.40
C GLN A 386 24.00 5.01 -23.93
N PRO A 387 24.26 6.18 -23.31
CA PRO A 387 23.83 6.44 -21.95
C PRO A 387 22.30 6.48 -21.86
N ASN A 388 21.74 5.77 -20.88
CA ASN A 388 20.31 5.77 -20.61
C ASN A 388 19.91 6.93 -19.67
N ALA A 389 18.60 7.14 -19.47
CA ALA A 389 18.07 8.22 -18.63
C ALA A 389 18.61 8.20 -17.19
N VAL A 390 18.88 7.02 -16.64
CA VAL A 390 19.44 6.87 -15.28
C VAL A 390 20.83 7.51 -15.18
N ILE A 391 21.72 7.27 -16.15
CA ILE A 391 23.08 7.83 -16.15
C ILE A 391 23.06 9.36 -16.26
N TRP A 392 22.26 9.89 -17.19
CA TRP A 392 22.08 11.33 -17.32
C TRP A 392 21.47 11.94 -16.06
N GLY A 393 20.54 11.26 -15.40
CA GLY A 393 19.97 11.68 -14.11
C GLY A 393 21.01 11.73 -12.98
N LEU A 394 21.94 10.77 -12.92
CA LEU A 394 23.03 10.77 -11.94
C LEU A 394 23.98 11.97 -12.14
N LEU A 395 24.30 12.30 -13.39
CA LEU A 395 25.11 13.47 -13.72
C LEU A 395 24.38 14.77 -13.35
N LEU A 396 23.10 14.88 -13.71
CA LEU A 396 22.26 16.05 -13.40
C LEU A 396 22.17 16.33 -11.90
N ARG A 397 22.13 15.28 -11.08
CA ARG A 397 22.16 15.41 -9.61
C ARG A 397 23.43 16.13 -9.16
N GLY A 398 24.59 15.75 -9.69
CA GLY A 398 25.86 16.43 -9.41
C GLY A 398 25.87 17.88 -9.87
N CYS A 399 25.42 18.14 -11.10
CA CYS A 399 25.39 19.50 -11.66
C CYS A 399 24.51 20.44 -10.83
N LYS A 400 23.33 19.98 -10.39
CA LYS A 400 22.42 20.77 -9.54
C LYS A 400 22.99 21.12 -8.18
N VAL A 401 23.67 20.18 -7.51
CA VAL A 401 24.26 20.41 -6.18
C VAL A 401 25.36 21.48 -6.24
N ARG A 402 26.05 21.61 -7.38
CA ARG A 402 27.16 22.55 -7.58
C ARG A 402 26.78 23.82 -8.35
N GLY A 403 25.56 23.91 -8.88
CA GLY A 403 25.08 25.08 -9.60
C GLY A 403 25.62 25.24 -11.02
N ASP A 404 26.07 24.16 -11.68
CA ASP A 404 26.52 24.22 -13.08
C ASP A 404 25.31 24.25 -14.03
N SER A 405 24.92 25.46 -14.44
CA SER A 405 23.73 25.69 -15.27
C SER A 405 23.90 25.22 -16.71
N GLN A 406 25.09 25.36 -17.29
CA GLN A 406 25.37 24.99 -18.69
C GLN A 406 25.34 23.48 -18.89
N LEU A 407 26.03 22.73 -18.01
CA LEU A 407 26.02 21.27 -18.07
C LEU A 407 24.63 20.72 -17.71
N SER A 408 23.93 21.33 -16.75
CA SER A 408 22.55 20.95 -16.40
C SER A 408 21.58 21.09 -17.59
N GLU A 409 21.71 22.16 -18.38
CA GLU A 409 20.91 22.37 -19.60
C GLU A 409 21.17 21.25 -20.62
N HIS A 410 22.44 20.97 -20.93
CA HIS A 410 22.82 19.91 -21.87
C HIS A 410 22.27 18.54 -21.45
N VAL A 411 22.45 18.18 -20.18
CA VAL A 411 21.99 16.90 -19.63
C VAL A 411 20.46 16.79 -19.68
N THR A 412 19.75 17.86 -19.33
CA THR A 412 18.28 17.85 -19.32
C THR A 412 17.72 17.78 -20.74
N MET A 413 18.36 18.40 -21.73
CA MET A 413 17.99 18.21 -23.14
C MET A 413 18.13 16.76 -23.59
N ARG A 414 19.23 16.08 -23.23
CA ARG A 414 19.41 14.64 -23.52
C ARG A 414 18.35 13.78 -22.86
N LEU A 415 17.94 14.09 -21.64
CA LEU A 415 16.83 13.39 -20.96
C LEU A 415 15.48 13.55 -21.68
N VAL A 416 15.22 14.73 -22.23
CA VAL A 416 14.02 14.99 -23.05
C VAL A 416 14.05 14.23 -24.37
N GLU A 417 15.23 14.09 -24.99
CA GLU A 417 15.40 13.30 -26.22
C GLU A 417 15.21 11.79 -25.97
N LEU A 418 15.72 11.27 -24.85
CA LEU A 418 15.65 9.86 -24.50
C LEU A 418 14.27 9.42 -24.01
N GLU A 419 13.57 10.26 -23.24
CA GLU A 419 12.23 9.98 -22.73
C GLU A 419 11.24 11.09 -23.11
N PRO A 420 10.83 11.19 -24.39
CA PRO A 420 9.93 12.25 -24.84
C PRO A 420 8.52 12.20 -24.25
N TRP A 421 8.15 11.09 -23.59
CA TRP A 421 6.87 10.91 -22.90
C TRP A 421 6.92 11.36 -21.43
N ASN A 422 8.11 11.63 -20.87
CA ASN A 422 8.27 11.97 -19.45
C ASN A 422 8.15 13.48 -19.24
N ALA A 423 6.99 13.94 -18.74
CA ALA A 423 6.71 15.36 -18.55
C ALA A 423 7.65 16.06 -17.55
N SER A 424 8.24 15.31 -16.60
CA SER A 424 9.13 15.88 -15.58
C SER A 424 10.40 16.50 -16.16
N HIS A 425 10.95 15.92 -17.24
CA HIS A 425 12.16 16.44 -17.90
C HIS A 425 11.91 17.79 -18.58
N TYR A 426 10.73 17.97 -19.18
CA TYR A 426 10.31 19.23 -19.80
C TYR A 426 10.14 20.35 -18.77
N VAL A 427 9.53 20.03 -17.62
CA VAL A 427 9.37 20.98 -16.51
C VAL A 427 10.74 21.36 -15.95
N LEU A 428 11.63 20.39 -15.81
CA LEU A 428 12.98 20.66 -15.31
C LEU A 428 13.78 21.57 -16.25
N LEU A 429 13.70 21.35 -17.56
CA LEU A 429 14.36 22.19 -18.55
C LEU A 429 13.78 23.63 -18.53
N SER A 430 12.47 23.76 -18.39
CA SER A 430 11.80 25.05 -18.23
C SER A 430 12.27 25.80 -16.97
N ASN A 431 12.43 25.10 -15.85
CA ASN A 431 12.94 25.68 -14.61
C ASN A 431 14.40 26.14 -14.75
N LEU A 432 15.26 25.37 -15.43
CA LEU A 432 16.66 25.77 -15.70
C LEU A 432 16.74 27.04 -16.56
N TYR A 433 15.88 27.16 -17.57
CA TYR A 433 15.76 28.40 -18.35
C TYR A 433 15.24 29.57 -17.52
N ALA A 434 14.26 29.36 -16.64
CA ALA A 434 13.78 30.39 -15.72
C ALA A 434 14.89 30.86 -14.74
N GLU A 435 15.65 29.93 -14.15
CA GLU A 435 16.77 30.22 -13.23
C GLU A 435 17.88 31.05 -13.89
N THR A 436 18.08 30.90 -15.22
CA THR A 436 19.07 31.66 -16.00
C THR A 436 18.49 32.94 -16.64
N GLY A 437 17.24 33.31 -16.33
CA GLY A 437 16.58 34.52 -16.85
C GLY A 437 16.02 34.38 -18.28
N ARG A 438 16.06 33.18 -18.86
CA ARG A 438 15.62 32.84 -20.23
C ARG A 438 14.12 32.49 -20.26
N TRP A 439 13.28 33.44 -19.88
CA TRP A 439 11.83 33.23 -19.69
C TRP A 439 11.07 32.88 -20.98
N GLN A 440 11.53 33.36 -22.12
CA GLN A 440 10.90 33.07 -23.42
C GLN A 440 11.08 31.59 -23.79
N GLU A 441 12.29 31.04 -23.63
CA GLU A 441 12.55 29.62 -23.84
C GLU A 441 11.84 28.75 -22.81
N ALA A 442 11.78 29.18 -21.53
CA ALA A 442 11.05 28.47 -20.49
C ALA A 442 9.56 28.29 -20.84
N GLN A 443 8.92 29.35 -21.37
CA GLN A 443 7.53 29.31 -21.80
C GLN A 443 7.34 28.46 -23.06
N ALA A 444 8.26 28.54 -24.03
CA ALA A 444 8.23 27.75 -25.26
C ALA A 444 8.28 26.24 -24.98
N ILE A 445 9.12 25.80 -24.03
CA ILE A 445 9.20 24.38 -23.62
C ILE A 445 7.88 23.88 -23.02
N LEU A 446 7.24 24.67 -22.16
CA LEU A 446 5.95 24.30 -21.56
C LEU A 446 4.81 24.26 -22.60
N GLN A 447 4.82 25.17 -23.58
CA GLN A 447 3.90 25.12 -24.71
C GLN A 447 4.14 23.87 -25.58
N TRP A 448 5.40 23.51 -25.82
CA TRP A 448 5.76 22.32 -26.58
C TRP A 448 5.32 21.03 -25.87
N MET A 449 5.50 20.97 -24.55
CA MET A 449 5.00 19.89 -23.69
C MET A 449 3.47 19.75 -23.81
N LYS A 450 2.73 20.86 -23.70
CA LYS A 450 1.26 20.87 -23.85
C LYS A 450 0.82 20.41 -25.24
N LYS A 451 1.51 20.84 -26.31
CA LYS A 451 1.20 20.44 -27.69
C LYS A 451 1.36 18.93 -27.93
N LYS A 452 2.26 18.27 -27.20
CA LYS A 452 2.45 16.81 -27.23
C LYS A 452 1.43 16.03 -26.40
N GLY A 453 0.46 16.70 -25.76
CA GLY A 453 -0.54 16.04 -24.89
C GLY A 453 0.03 15.54 -23.56
N LEU A 454 1.27 15.92 -23.23
CA LEU A 454 1.91 15.56 -21.97
C LEU A 454 1.37 16.45 -20.87
N ARG A 455 0.92 15.83 -19.78
CA ARG A 455 0.48 16.54 -18.57
C ARG A 455 1.64 16.55 -17.60
N LYS A 456 1.85 17.69 -16.93
CA LYS A 456 2.82 17.79 -15.84
C LYS A 456 2.42 16.78 -14.77
N ASP A 457 3.21 15.72 -14.61
CA ASP A 457 3.14 14.88 -13.43
C ASP A 457 3.41 15.78 -12.21
N ALA A 458 2.61 15.65 -11.15
CA ALA A 458 2.79 16.41 -9.93
C ALA A 458 4.02 15.88 -9.16
N GLY A 459 5.22 16.16 -9.68
CA GLY A 459 6.50 15.93 -9.02
C GLY A 459 6.78 17.05 -8.03
N TRP A 460 6.97 16.70 -6.76
CA TRP A 460 7.33 17.63 -5.70
C TRP A 460 8.85 17.58 -5.48
N THR A 461 9.50 18.73 -5.55
CA THR A 461 10.85 18.93 -5.02
C THR A 461 10.76 19.76 -3.75
N LEU A 462 11.53 19.36 -2.74
CA LEU A 462 11.71 19.98 -1.42
C LEU A 462 12.43 21.35 -1.52
N ARG A 463 11.96 22.27 -2.36
CA ARG A 463 12.64 23.54 -2.68
C ARG A 463 11.79 24.79 -2.41
N MET A 464 10.64 24.66 -1.75
CA MET A 464 9.81 25.81 -1.37
C MET A 464 10.01 26.27 0.09
N LEU A 465 11.09 25.85 0.76
CA LEU A 465 11.44 26.29 2.12
C LEU A 465 12.58 27.31 2.18
N GLU A 466 13.18 27.72 1.05
CA GLU A 466 14.38 28.56 1.06
C GLU A 466 14.15 30.05 0.77
N ASP A 467 12.95 30.49 0.38
CA ASP A 467 12.68 31.91 0.15
C ASP A 467 12.13 32.57 1.43
N ARG A 468 13.03 32.81 2.39
CA ARG A 468 12.80 33.79 3.47
C ARG A 468 13.73 34.99 3.26
N PRO A 469 13.22 36.24 3.35
CA PRO A 469 14.04 37.42 3.21
C PRO A 469 15.11 37.47 4.31
N LYS A 470 16.38 37.55 3.91
CA LYS A 470 17.51 37.76 4.82
C LYS A 470 17.37 39.13 5.49
N LYS A 471 17.07 39.16 6.79
CA LYS A 471 17.21 40.36 7.62
C LYS A 471 18.68 40.57 7.96
N TYR A 472 19.24 41.70 7.55
CA TYR A 472 20.53 42.19 8.00
C TYR A 472 20.31 43.10 9.22
N THR A 473 21.16 43.02 10.23
CA THR A 473 21.29 44.11 11.22
C THR A 473 22.16 45.22 10.64
N ALA A 474 22.08 46.42 11.25
CA ALA A 474 22.75 47.64 10.79
C ALA A 474 24.28 47.53 10.62
N ASP A 475 24.91 46.46 11.14
CA ASP A 475 26.37 46.26 11.15
C ASP A 475 26.87 45.07 10.29
N GLY A 476 26.02 44.46 9.46
CA GLY A 476 26.50 43.66 8.32
C GLY A 476 27.07 42.26 8.58
N TYR A 477 26.82 41.62 9.73
CA TYR A 477 27.21 40.21 9.97
C TYR A 477 26.05 39.22 9.70
N LEU A 478 26.36 38.10 9.02
CA LEU A 478 25.49 36.95 8.78
C LEU A 478 25.40 36.08 10.06
N LEU A 479 24.19 35.83 10.56
CA LEU A 479 23.93 34.78 11.55
C LEU A 479 24.15 33.40 10.89
N GLU A 480 25.13 32.63 11.37
CA GLU A 480 25.25 31.20 11.07
C GLU A 480 24.02 30.46 11.65
N TYR A 481 23.20 29.86 10.78
CA TYR A 481 22.11 28.98 11.18
C TYR A 481 22.53 27.52 11.00
N ASN A 482 22.46 26.74 12.09
CA ASN A 482 22.62 25.29 12.12
C ASN A 482 21.73 24.62 11.05
N MET A 483 22.35 23.84 10.17
CA MET A 483 21.77 23.32 8.92
C MET A 483 20.97 22.01 9.05
N ALA A 484 20.19 21.83 10.12
CA ALA A 484 19.15 20.80 10.16
C ALA A 484 17.88 21.38 10.81
N PRO A 485 16.67 21.13 10.26
CA PRO A 485 15.45 21.47 10.97
C PRO A 485 15.49 20.76 12.34
N PRO A 486 15.18 21.47 13.45
CA PRO A 486 15.21 20.87 14.77
C PRO A 486 14.26 19.67 14.80
N THR A 487 14.73 18.55 15.35
CA THR A 487 13.87 17.39 15.60
C THR A 487 12.77 17.82 16.57
N PRO A 488 11.48 17.53 16.29
CA PRO A 488 10.39 17.95 17.15
C PRO A 488 10.56 17.38 18.57
N ARG A 489 10.39 18.21 19.60
CA ARG A 489 10.37 17.72 20.99
C ARG A 489 9.11 16.90 21.22
N LEU A 490 9.24 15.63 21.58
CA LEU A 490 8.10 14.80 21.97
C LEU A 490 7.56 15.24 23.34
N VAL A 491 6.35 15.79 23.37
CA VAL A 491 5.72 16.37 24.57
C VAL A 491 4.80 15.36 25.25
N VAL A 492 3.94 14.72 24.47
CA VAL A 492 3.02 13.68 24.93
C VAL A 492 3.35 12.40 24.16
N PRO A 493 4.13 11.48 24.76
CA PRO A 493 4.34 10.15 24.19
C PRO A 493 3.15 9.24 24.50
N VAL A 494 2.79 8.38 23.55
CA VAL A 494 1.73 7.37 23.72
C VAL A 494 2.27 5.97 23.52
N ASP A 495 1.81 5.05 24.37
CA ASP A 495 2.05 3.62 24.24
C ASP A 495 0.71 2.93 23.91
N VAL A 496 0.53 2.53 22.66
CA VAL A 496 -0.72 1.89 22.17
C VAL A 496 -1.02 0.55 22.86
N GLY A 497 -0.02 -0.07 23.50
CA GLY A 497 -0.22 -1.29 24.29
C GLY A 497 -0.82 -1.04 25.68
N LYS A 498 -1.01 0.22 26.08
CA LYS A 498 -1.55 0.62 27.39
C LYS A 498 -2.88 1.34 27.26
N LYS A 499 -3.70 1.19 28.30
CA LYS A 499 -4.99 1.89 28.35
C LYS A 499 -4.78 3.39 28.53
N PRO A 500 -5.75 4.24 28.13
CA PRO A 500 -5.65 5.69 28.23
C PRO A 500 -5.30 6.22 29.64
N TRP A 501 -5.84 5.58 30.69
CA TRP A 501 -5.55 5.93 32.09
C TRP A 501 -4.24 5.34 32.64
N GLU A 502 -3.55 4.49 31.87
CA GLU A 502 -2.25 3.89 32.21
C GLU A 502 -1.08 4.58 31.47
N GLN A 503 -1.40 5.59 30.65
CA GLN A 503 -0.39 6.37 29.91
C GLN A 503 0.53 7.13 30.88
N LYS A 504 1.79 7.25 30.50
CA LYS A 504 2.80 7.94 31.32
C LYS A 504 2.44 9.42 31.54
N VAL A 505 1.95 10.06 30.49
CA VAL A 505 1.37 11.40 30.53
C VAL A 505 -0.15 11.21 30.54
N PRO A 506 -0.87 11.72 31.55
CA PRO A 506 -2.29 11.44 31.69
C PRO A 506 -3.09 12.16 30.59
N LEU A 507 -4.04 11.44 29.98
CA LEU A 507 -4.99 11.97 29.00
C LEU A 507 -6.24 12.53 29.70
N HIS A 508 -7.10 13.23 28.98
CA HIS A 508 -8.42 13.65 29.47
C HIS A 508 -9.51 13.44 28.42
N ASN A 509 -10.77 13.33 28.83
CA ASN A 509 -11.90 13.13 27.89
C ASN A 509 -13.11 14.04 28.12
N ARG A 510 -12.89 15.14 28.83
CA ARG A 510 -13.88 16.21 29.06
C ARG A 510 -13.25 17.58 28.86
N TRP A 511 -14.07 18.57 28.53
CA TRP A 511 -13.68 19.97 28.53
C TRP A 511 -14.04 20.64 29.85
N HIS A 512 -13.04 21.21 30.52
CA HIS A 512 -13.24 21.99 31.75
C HIS A 512 -12.04 22.94 31.98
N PRO A 513 -12.27 24.18 32.45
CA PRO A 513 -11.19 25.16 32.68
C PRO A 513 -10.13 24.68 33.68
N ASP A 514 -10.57 23.97 34.74
CA ASP A 514 -9.70 23.58 35.86
C ASP A 514 -8.88 22.30 35.60
N ILE A 515 -8.92 21.70 34.41
CA ILE A 515 -8.04 20.56 34.09
C ILE A 515 -6.61 21.09 33.96
N PRO A 516 -5.66 20.63 34.80
CA PRO A 516 -4.31 21.17 34.82
C PRO A 516 -3.52 20.75 33.57
N PRO A 517 -2.64 21.62 33.02
CA PRO A 517 -1.83 21.29 31.87
C PRO A 517 -0.83 20.18 32.19
N VAL A 518 -0.57 19.33 31.20
CA VAL A 518 0.38 18.22 31.34
C VAL A 518 1.82 18.63 31.06
N ALA A 519 2.01 19.62 30.19
CA ALA A 519 3.31 20.17 29.81
C ALA A 519 3.19 21.62 29.31
N ASP A 520 4.32 22.32 29.31
CA ASP A 520 4.46 23.65 28.70
C ASP A 520 5.09 23.52 27.31
N VAL A 521 4.63 24.37 26.37
CA VAL A 521 5.21 24.55 25.04
C VAL A 521 5.47 26.04 24.79
N ILE A 522 6.59 26.35 24.18
CA ILE A 522 7.03 27.74 23.95
C ILE A 522 6.62 28.14 22.53
N GLU A 523 6.12 29.36 22.37
CA GLU A 523 5.88 29.96 21.06
C GLU A 523 7.10 29.83 20.15
N GLY A 524 6.88 29.42 18.90
CA GLY A 524 7.97 29.20 17.96
C GLY A 524 8.58 27.79 17.99
N GLU A 525 8.39 27.03 19.07
CA GLU A 525 8.91 25.67 19.23
C GLU A 525 8.21 24.68 18.30
N LEU A 526 8.97 23.77 17.68
CA LEU A 526 8.43 22.62 16.96
C LEU A 526 8.36 21.42 17.91
N PHE A 527 7.17 20.88 18.11
CA PHE A 527 6.93 19.82 19.09
C PHE A 527 5.97 18.75 18.56
N ARG A 528 6.02 17.54 19.13
CA ARG A 528 5.21 16.38 18.74
C ARG A 528 4.29 15.95 19.87
N VAL A 529 3.03 15.68 19.53
CA VAL A 529 1.99 15.14 20.40
C VAL A 529 1.51 13.84 19.77
N GLU A 530 1.61 12.74 20.50
CA GLU A 530 1.09 11.43 20.09
C GLU A 530 -0.26 11.17 20.76
N MET A 531 -1.10 10.38 20.11
CA MET A 531 -2.48 10.14 20.50
C MET A 531 -2.86 8.69 20.28
N VAL A 532 -3.67 8.17 21.18
CA VAL A 532 -4.48 6.97 20.93
C VAL A 532 -5.66 7.34 20.03
N ASP A 533 -6.25 6.36 19.36
CA ASP A 533 -7.56 6.52 18.72
C ASP A 533 -8.61 7.02 19.74
N TRP A 534 -9.72 7.60 19.27
CA TRP A 534 -10.68 8.23 20.16
C TRP A 534 -11.35 7.29 21.17
N THR A 535 -11.39 5.98 20.88
CA THR A 535 -11.92 4.96 21.78
C THR A 535 -10.88 4.46 22.78
N GLY A 536 -9.60 4.74 22.55
CA GLY A 536 -8.49 4.32 23.39
C GLY A 536 -8.22 2.82 23.32
N GLY A 537 -8.25 2.25 22.11
CA GLY A 537 -7.97 0.84 21.84
C GLY A 537 -9.13 -0.11 22.12
N ARG A 538 -10.39 0.35 22.01
CA ARG A 538 -11.56 -0.52 22.20
C ARG A 538 -12.01 -1.23 20.93
N VAL A 539 -11.62 -0.71 19.76
CA VAL A 539 -11.87 -1.33 18.46
C VAL A 539 -10.66 -2.17 18.05
N ASN A 540 -10.88 -3.39 17.59
CA ASN A 540 -9.82 -4.33 17.23
C ASN A 540 -9.68 -4.48 15.71
N ASP A 541 -8.45 -4.74 15.24
CA ASP A 541 -8.17 -5.27 13.88
C ASP A 541 -8.56 -6.76 13.83
N ASP A 542 -9.86 -7.00 13.77
CA ASP A 542 -10.45 -8.34 13.64
C ASP A 542 -11.60 -8.35 12.62
N ASN A 543 -12.17 -9.55 12.43
CA ASN A 543 -13.28 -9.76 11.50
C ASN A 543 -14.66 -9.71 12.17
N SER A 544 -14.83 -8.93 13.24
CA SER A 544 -16.12 -8.75 13.94
C SER A 544 -16.51 -7.27 14.02
N ALA A 545 -17.81 -6.96 14.10
CA ALA A 545 -18.30 -5.61 14.42
C ALA A 545 -18.94 -5.54 15.82
N ASP A 546 -18.74 -6.56 16.65
CA ASP A 546 -19.31 -6.61 18.00
C ASP A 546 -18.70 -5.54 18.92
N ASP A 547 -17.42 -5.19 18.71
CA ASP A 547 -16.75 -4.10 19.42
C ASP A 547 -17.41 -2.74 19.16
N ILE A 548 -17.83 -2.47 17.92
CA ILE A 548 -18.62 -1.27 17.56
C ILE A 548 -20.01 -1.32 18.20
N LYS A 549 -20.69 -2.46 18.13
CA LYS A 549 -22.06 -2.61 18.64
C LYS A 549 -22.14 -2.32 20.14
N PHE A 550 -21.18 -2.80 20.92
CA PHE A 550 -21.15 -2.70 22.37
C PHE A 550 -20.21 -1.61 22.89
N LEU A 551 -19.76 -0.70 22.02
CA LEU A 551 -18.87 0.39 22.41
C LEU A 551 -19.58 1.33 23.39
N ASP A 552 -18.93 1.60 24.52
CA ASP A 552 -19.40 2.59 25.49
C ASP A 552 -19.00 3.99 25.05
N LEU A 553 -19.93 4.74 24.48
CA LEU A 553 -19.69 6.09 23.95
C LEU A 553 -19.48 7.15 25.06
N THR A 554 -19.58 6.82 26.35
CA THR A 554 -19.29 7.76 27.44
C THR A 554 -17.79 8.02 27.61
N ILE A 555 -16.95 7.09 27.15
CA ILE A 555 -15.48 7.19 27.25
C ILE A 555 -14.88 8.24 26.32
N THR A 556 -15.62 8.60 25.27
CA THR A 556 -15.17 9.40 24.14
C THR A 556 -15.10 10.89 24.46
N HIS A 557 -14.09 11.62 23.96
CA HIS A 557 -12.86 11.23 23.21
C HIS A 557 -11.64 11.30 24.13
N TYR A 558 -10.68 10.37 24.05
CA TYR A 558 -9.40 10.52 24.75
C TYR A 558 -8.50 11.55 24.05
N LEU A 559 -8.25 12.68 24.71
CA LEU A 559 -7.46 13.79 24.19
C LEU A 559 -6.07 13.84 24.84
N SER A 560 -5.08 14.20 24.02
CA SER A 560 -3.72 14.49 24.45
C SER A 560 -3.57 15.98 24.75
N GLY A 561 -3.23 16.28 26.00
CA GLY A 561 -3.24 17.64 26.54
C GLY A 561 -3.83 17.64 27.96
N PRO A 562 -4.13 18.82 28.53
CA PRO A 562 -3.93 20.13 27.93
C PRO A 562 -2.47 20.60 27.93
N LEU A 563 -2.06 21.33 26.89
CA LEU A 563 -0.74 21.93 26.75
C LEU A 563 -0.82 23.43 27.04
N ARG A 564 -0.02 23.89 27.99
CA ARG A 564 0.07 25.31 28.33
C ARG A 564 1.04 25.99 27.36
N VAL A 565 0.54 26.95 26.60
CA VAL A 565 1.33 27.71 25.63
C VAL A 565 1.81 29.01 26.28
N VAL A 566 3.13 29.26 26.22
CA VAL A 566 3.78 30.48 26.73
C VAL A 566 4.56 31.16 25.60
N ASP A 567 4.73 32.48 25.69
CA ASP A 567 5.62 33.20 24.76
C ASP A 567 7.12 32.98 25.10
N ALA A 568 8.00 33.63 24.34
CA ALA A 568 9.45 33.50 24.50
C ALA A 568 9.96 33.97 25.88
N GLU A 569 9.22 34.86 26.55
CA GLU A 569 9.49 35.37 27.89
C GLU A 569 8.86 34.50 29.00
N GLY A 570 8.11 33.46 28.64
CA GLY A 570 7.44 32.55 29.56
C GLY A 570 6.07 33.04 30.05
N VAL A 571 5.51 34.07 29.44
CA VAL A 571 4.18 34.59 29.77
C VAL A 571 3.12 33.75 29.04
N PRO A 572 2.14 33.17 29.77
CA PRO A 572 1.11 32.33 29.15
C PRO A 572 0.25 33.11 28.16
N ALA A 573 -0.30 32.41 27.16
CA ALA A 573 -1.43 32.91 26.38
C ALA A 573 -2.56 33.33 27.34
N SER A 574 -3.26 34.43 27.07
CA SER A 574 -4.27 35.00 27.98
C SER A 574 -5.65 35.06 27.32
N PRO A 575 -6.74 35.04 28.09
CA PRO A 575 -8.09 35.17 27.55
C PRO A 575 -8.23 36.41 26.64
N GLY A 576 -8.73 36.22 25.42
CA GLY A 576 -8.80 37.27 24.39
C GLY A 576 -7.69 37.21 23.35
N ASP A 577 -6.65 36.39 23.56
CA ASP A 577 -5.61 36.12 22.55
C ASP A 577 -6.12 35.15 21.47
N LEU A 578 -5.44 35.13 20.33
CA LEU A 578 -5.56 34.06 19.34
C LEU A 578 -4.33 33.16 19.41
N LEU A 579 -4.55 31.86 19.56
CA LEU A 579 -3.52 30.85 19.46
C LEU A 579 -3.47 30.34 18.02
N VAL A 580 -2.36 30.64 17.33
CA VAL A 580 -2.08 30.08 16.01
C VAL A 580 -1.46 28.71 16.19
N VAL A 581 -2.08 27.67 15.63
CA VAL A 581 -1.58 26.29 15.64
C VAL A 581 -1.29 25.88 14.20
N GLU A 582 -0.02 25.79 13.85
CA GLU A 582 0.43 25.28 12.56
C GLU A 582 0.64 23.77 12.65
N ILE A 583 -0.06 23.01 11.81
CA ILE A 583 0.09 21.55 11.69
C ILE A 583 1.24 21.27 10.73
N CYS A 584 2.47 21.19 11.23
CA CYS A 584 3.66 21.01 10.38
C CYS A 584 3.73 19.61 9.74
N ASN A 585 3.27 18.59 10.46
CA ASN A 585 3.24 17.21 10.01
C ASN A 585 2.21 16.41 10.80
N LEU A 586 1.74 15.31 10.22
CA LEU A 586 0.80 14.39 10.85
C LEU A 586 0.91 13.00 10.23
N GLY A 587 0.51 11.98 10.97
CA GLY A 587 0.46 10.61 10.45
C GLY A 587 0.16 9.56 11.51
N PRO A 588 0.11 8.27 11.12
CA PRO A 588 -0.07 7.17 12.06
C PRO A 588 1.16 6.97 12.94
N LEU A 589 0.98 6.32 14.09
CA LEU A 589 2.10 5.92 14.94
C LEU A 589 2.89 4.78 14.29
N PRO A 590 4.24 4.80 14.33
CA PRO A 590 5.05 3.72 13.79
C PRO A 590 4.75 2.38 14.49
N GLY A 591 4.42 1.34 13.71
CA GLY A 591 3.99 0.03 14.21
C GLY A 591 2.50 -0.11 14.51
N ASP A 592 1.70 0.95 14.32
CA ASP A 592 0.24 0.97 14.44
C ASP A 592 -0.41 1.53 13.16
N GLU A 593 0.10 1.13 11.98
CA GLU A 593 -0.32 1.65 10.67
C GLU A 593 -1.64 1.06 10.15
N TRP A 594 -2.70 1.15 10.95
CA TRP A 594 -4.06 0.74 10.59
C TRP A 594 -5.11 1.63 11.25
N GLY A 595 -6.36 1.50 10.79
CA GLY A 595 -7.49 2.22 11.33
C GLY A 595 -8.82 1.57 10.95
N TYR A 596 -9.93 2.21 11.32
CA TYR A 596 -11.25 1.65 11.10
C TYR A 596 -12.29 2.70 10.74
N THR A 597 -13.31 2.30 9.99
CA THR A 597 -14.56 3.07 9.81
C THR A 597 -15.72 2.17 10.24
N ALA A 598 -16.79 2.75 10.78
CA ALA A 598 -17.91 1.98 11.28
C ALA A 598 -19.27 2.65 11.09
N ILE A 599 -20.31 1.79 11.10
CA ILE A 599 -21.70 2.18 11.28
C ILE A 599 -22.06 1.73 12.69
N PHE A 600 -22.57 2.63 13.51
CA PHE A 600 -23.06 2.29 14.84
C PHE A 600 -24.42 1.60 14.79
N GLU A 601 -24.69 0.78 15.82
CA GLU A 601 -26.02 0.23 16.04
C GLU A 601 -27.02 1.36 16.30
N LYS A 602 -28.25 1.22 15.80
CA LYS A 602 -29.32 2.20 15.96
C LYS A 602 -29.56 2.60 17.41
N GLU A 603 -29.50 1.62 18.31
CA GLU A 603 -29.73 1.80 19.75
C GLU A 603 -28.47 2.27 20.50
N ASN A 604 -27.30 2.22 19.87
CA ASN A 604 -26.02 2.60 20.47
C ASN A 604 -25.19 3.44 19.50
N GLY A 605 -25.47 4.73 19.43
CA GLY A 605 -24.69 5.70 18.66
C GLY A 605 -25.31 6.14 17.34
N GLY A 606 -25.76 5.20 16.49
CA GLY A 606 -26.24 5.36 15.09
C GLY A 606 -25.37 6.22 14.13
N GLY A 607 -25.81 6.45 12.88
CA GLY A 607 -25.26 7.46 11.95
C GLY A 607 -26.29 8.32 11.17
N PHE A 608 -25.86 9.14 10.22
CA PHE A 608 -26.76 9.99 9.41
C PHE A 608 -27.86 9.22 8.67
N LEU A 609 -27.59 7.96 8.27
CA LEU A 609 -28.50 7.07 7.55
C LEU A 609 -28.95 5.85 8.38
N THR A 610 -29.15 6.02 9.69
CA THR A 610 -29.49 4.90 10.61
C THR A 610 -30.79 4.17 10.23
N ASP A 611 -31.75 4.85 9.61
CA ASP A 611 -32.96 4.23 9.04
C ASP A 611 -32.66 3.22 7.93
N HIS A 612 -31.61 3.46 7.16
CA HIS A 612 -31.21 2.58 6.06
C HIS A 612 -30.22 1.52 6.52
N PHE A 613 -29.37 1.87 7.51
CA PHE A 613 -28.31 1.01 8.04
C PHE A 613 -28.36 0.98 9.57
N PRO A 614 -29.30 0.23 10.18
CA PRO A 614 -29.51 0.24 11.63
C PRO A 614 -28.52 -0.65 12.41
N SER A 615 -27.85 -1.59 11.73
CA SER A 615 -27.00 -2.59 12.37
C SER A 615 -25.54 -2.18 12.35
N ALA A 616 -24.82 -2.51 13.42
CA ALA A 616 -23.39 -2.24 13.50
C ALA A 616 -22.60 -2.91 12.36
N ARG A 617 -21.68 -2.16 11.76
CA ARG A 617 -20.75 -2.61 10.70
C ARG A 617 -19.37 -1.99 10.91
N LYS A 618 -18.32 -2.68 10.47
CA LYS A 618 -16.93 -2.19 10.54
C LYS A 618 -16.17 -2.49 9.25
N ALA A 619 -15.32 -1.56 8.83
CA ALA A 619 -14.30 -1.77 7.81
C ALA A 619 -12.92 -1.40 8.36
N ILE A 620 -11.92 -2.24 8.09
CA ILE A 620 -10.54 -2.04 8.54
C ILE A 620 -9.69 -1.50 7.40
N TRP A 621 -8.87 -0.52 7.72
CA TRP A 621 -7.98 0.20 6.83
C TRP A 621 -6.53 -0.01 7.23
N TYR A 622 -5.66 -0.15 6.25
CA TYR A 622 -4.22 -0.27 6.45
C TYR A 622 -3.51 0.85 5.71
N PHE A 623 -2.43 1.37 6.30
CA PHE A 623 -1.75 2.55 5.78
C PHE A 623 -0.46 2.17 5.07
N GLU A 624 -0.26 2.72 3.87
CA GLU A 624 0.93 2.58 3.05
C GLU A 624 1.43 3.97 2.64
N GLY A 625 2.31 4.53 3.48
CA GLY A 625 2.83 5.89 3.29
C GLY A 625 1.70 6.91 3.36
N ILE A 626 1.33 7.48 2.21
CA ILE A 626 0.24 8.46 2.10
C ILE A 626 -1.08 7.84 1.62
N TYR A 627 -1.13 6.53 1.40
CA TYR A 627 -2.32 5.82 0.92
C TYR A 627 -2.93 5.00 2.05
N ALA A 628 -4.25 4.88 2.10
CA ALA A 628 -4.87 3.78 2.81
C ALA A 628 -5.50 2.81 1.81
N TYR A 629 -5.58 1.55 2.22
CA TYR A 629 -6.37 0.57 1.52
C TYR A 629 -7.12 -0.25 2.54
N SER A 630 -8.36 -0.57 2.24
CA SER A 630 -9.11 -1.59 2.95
C SER A 630 -9.36 -2.75 1.98
N PRO A 631 -9.17 -4.01 2.41
CA PRO A 631 -9.66 -5.16 1.66
C PRO A 631 -11.16 -5.06 1.34
N GLN A 632 -11.90 -4.30 2.15
CA GLN A 632 -13.32 -4.03 2.03
C GLN A 632 -13.63 -2.74 1.24
N ILE A 633 -12.79 -1.69 1.29
CA ILE A 633 -13.04 -0.34 0.74
C ILE A 633 -11.73 0.42 0.31
N PRO A 634 -11.67 1.31 -0.72
CA PRO A 634 -10.47 2.14 -1.02
C PRO A 634 -10.54 3.62 -0.51
N GLY A 635 -9.44 4.28 -0.03
CA GLY A 635 -9.51 5.63 0.63
C GLY A 635 -8.20 6.22 1.23
N LEU A 636 -8.09 7.54 1.57
CA LEU A 636 -6.82 8.31 1.82
C LEU A 636 -6.89 9.64 2.65
N THR A 637 -5.84 9.99 3.43
CA THR A 637 -5.67 10.78 4.70
C THR A 637 -6.05 12.31 5.01
N HIS A 638 -6.50 12.73 6.25
CA HIS A 638 -6.36 13.93 7.15
C HIS A 638 -6.88 13.67 8.64
N PRO A 639 -6.71 14.56 9.67
CA PRO A 639 -7.13 14.41 11.12
C PRO A 639 -8.45 15.11 11.61
N GLY A 640 -9.02 14.72 12.78
CA GLY A 640 -10.37 15.12 13.30
C GLY A 640 -10.49 16.20 14.40
N ILE A 641 -9.78 16.11 15.55
CA ILE A 641 -9.98 17.04 16.72
C ILE A 641 -8.78 17.96 17.05
N VAL A 642 -9.05 19.28 17.12
CA VAL A 642 -8.14 20.31 17.66
C VAL A 642 -8.92 21.42 18.38
N GLY A 643 -8.55 21.80 19.62
CA GLY A 643 -9.21 22.92 20.34
C GLY A 643 -8.55 23.38 21.65
N THR A 644 -8.98 24.53 22.17
CA THR A 644 -8.52 25.13 23.45
C THR A 644 -9.50 24.88 24.60
N ALA A 645 -9.06 24.99 25.86
CA ALA A 645 -9.96 24.83 26.99
C ALA A 645 -10.95 26.01 27.12
N PRO A 646 -12.22 25.77 27.52
CA PRO A 646 -13.22 26.82 27.72
C PRO A 646 -12.98 27.60 29.02
N SER A 647 -13.51 28.81 29.11
CA SER A 647 -13.71 29.50 30.39
C SER A 647 -14.90 28.91 31.15
N ALA A 648 -14.99 29.17 32.47
CA ALA A 648 -16.14 28.74 33.26
C ALA A 648 -17.47 29.32 32.74
N GLU A 649 -17.47 30.56 32.26
CA GLU A 649 -18.64 31.19 31.64
C GLU A 649 -19.04 30.46 30.35
N LEU A 650 -18.08 30.16 29.47
CA LEU A 650 -18.35 29.45 28.22
C LEU A 650 -18.87 28.04 28.46
N LEU A 651 -18.28 27.32 29.42
CA LEU A 651 -18.72 25.99 29.82
C LEU A 651 -20.18 26.00 30.31
N ASN A 652 -20.56 26.99 31.12
CA ASN A 652 -21.94 27.14 31.58
C ASN A 652 -22.91 27.42 30.44
N ILE A 653 -22.52 28.26 29.46
CA ILE A 653 -23.31 28.51 28.25
C ILE A 653 -23.56 27.21 27.49
N TRP A 654 -22.53 26.37 27.33
CA TRP A 654 -22.66 25.08 26.65
C TRP A 654 -23.61 24.13 27.37
N ASN A 655 -23.37 23.91 28.66
CA ASN A 655 -24.16 22.99 29.47
C ASN A 655 -25.64 23.40 29.52
N GLU A 656 -25.93 24.69 29.68
CA GLU A 656 -27.31 25.19 29.76
C GLU A 656 -28.05 25.04 28.43
N ARG A 657 -27.47 25.46 27.30
CA ARG A 657 -28.16 25.39 26.00
C ARG A 657 -28.37 23.95 25.53
N GLU A 658 -27.40 23.05 25.80
CA GLU A 658 -27.51 21.63 25.46
C GLU A 658 -28.53 20.93 26.35
N LYS A 659 -28.60 21.29 27.64
CA LYS A 659 -29.64 20.82 28.55
C LYS A 659 -31.03 21.25 28.08
N VAL A 660 -31.23 22.53 27.77
CA VAL A 660 -32.51 23.04 27.24
C VAL A 660 -32.92 22.28 25.97
N LEU A 661 -31.98 22.00 25.06
CA LEU A 661 -32.25 21.20 23.86
C LEU A 661 -32.73 19.78 24.21
N THR A 662 -32.09 19.11 25.16
CA THR A 662 -32.51 17.77 25.59
C THR A 662 -33.87 17.77 26.30
N GLU A 663 -34.19 18.80 27.08
CA GLU A 663 -35.45 18.89 27.82
C GLU A 663 -36.63 19.28 26.92
N THR A 664 -36.41 20.07 25.87
CA THR A 664 -37.49 20.63 25.02
C THR A 664 -37.60 20.03 23.62
N GLY A 665 -36.55 19.38 23.12
CA GLY A 665 -36.44 19.01 21.71
C GLY A 665 -37.15 17.71 21.30
N HIS A 666 -37.48 16.82 22.23
CA HIS A 666 -38.03 15.50 21.91
C HIS A 666 -39.42 15.51 21.24
N GLU A 667 -40.22 16.57 21.41
CA GLU A 667 -41.56 16.67 20.82
C GLU A 667 -41.60 17.41 19.47
N SER A 668 -40.56 18.15 19.10
CA SER A 668 -40.60 19.12 17.98
C SER A 668 -39.50 18.95 16.91
N LEU A 669 -38.37 18.31 17.23
CA LEU A 669 -37.24 18.21 16.31
C LEU A 669 -37.15 16.79 15.72
N LYS A 670 -37.53 16.67 14.44
CA LYS A 670 -37.33 15.46 13.64
C LYS A 670 -36.38 15.76 12.49
N LEU A 671 -35.14 15.31 12.58
CA LEU A 671 -34.25 15.30 11.42
C LEU A 671 -34.63 14.10 10.53
N CYS A 672 -35.17 14.38 9.34
CA CYS A 672 -35.61 13.36 8.36
C CYS A 672 -36.59 12.29 8.92
N GLU A 673 -37.49 12.68 9.83
CA GLU A 673 -38.51 11.83 10.48
C GLU A 673 -38.01 10.60 11.29
N VAL A 674 -36.72 10.28 11.27
CA VAL A 674 -36.14 9.03 11.79
C VAL A 674 -35.38 9.20 13.11
N LEU A 675 -34.92 10.40 13.46
CA LEU A 675 -34.03 10.61 14.61
C LEU A 675 -34.78 10.89 15.92
N HIS A 676 -35.51 9.90 16.44
CA HIS A 676 -36.04 9.92 17.81
C HIS A 676 -35.36 8.91 18.76
N GLN A 677 -34.38 8.13 18.31
CA GLN A 677 -33.77 7.08 19.14
C GLN A 677 -32.41 7.44 19.76
N ARG A 678 -31.90 8.66 19.55
CA ARG A 678 -30.66 9.15 20.17
C ARG A 678 -30.92 10.33 21.11
N PRO A 679 -30.04 10.53 22.11
CA PRO A 679 -30.02 11.79 22.84
C PRO A 679 -29.70 12.94 21.87
N LEU A 680 -30.42 14.05 21.96
CA LEU A 680 -30.20 15.25 21.14
C LEU A 680 -28.87 15.95 21.46
N ALA A 681 -28.42 15.82 22.71
CA ALA A 681 -27.09 16.19 23.16
C ALA A 681 -26.67 15.27 24.31
N ASN A 682 -25.36 15.08 24.49
CA ASN A 682 -24.81 14.30 25.59
C ASN A 682 -24.36 15.25 26.72
N LEU A 683 -25.15 15.30 27.79
CA LEU A 683 -24.88 16.15 28.95
C LEU A 683 -23.65 15.67 29.74
N PRO A 684 -23.07 16.54 30.61
CA PRO A 684 -22.02 16.15 31.53
C PRO A 684 -22.39 14.89 32.33
N THR A 685 -21.43 13.98 32.45
CA THR A 685 -21.58 12.76 33.26
C THR A 685 -20.22 12.38 33.89
N PRO A 686 -20.22 11.99 35.18
CA PRO A 686 -19.02 11.48 35.84
C PRO A 686 -18.65 10.06 35.38
N GLU A 687 -19.54 9.36 34.68
CA GLU A 687 -19.27 8.03 34.14
C GLU A 687 -18.11 8.05 33.15
N ASN A 688 -17.13 7.18 33.38
CA ASN A 688 -15.88 7.06 32.62
C ASN A 688 -15.15 8.39 32.39
N CYS A 689 -15.27 9.33 33.33
CA CYS A 689 -14.66 10.65 33.23
C CYS A 689 -13.16 10.61 33.57
N LEU A 690 -12.33 11.10 32.66
CA LEU A 690 -10.88 11.21 32.82
C LEU A 690 -10.48 12.69 32.76
N LEU A 691 -9.86 13.18 33.84
CA LEU A 691 -9.56 14.61 34.06
C LEU A 691 -8.05 14.90 34.15
N GLY A 692 -7.23 14.16 33.39
CA GLY A 692 -5.78 14.37 33.33
C GLY A 692 -5.11 14.05 34.67
N LYS A 693 -4.42 15.04 35.26
CA LYS A 693 -3.68 14.87 36.54
C LYS A 693 -4.59 14.79 37.76
N ILE A 694 -5.89 15.08 37.64
CA ILE A 694 -6.83 15.05 38.75
C ILE A 694 -7.25 13.61 39.01
N GLN A 695 -6.95 13.12 40.21
CA GLN A 695 -7.20 11.73 40.58
C GLN A 695 -8.70 11.47 40.81
N GLU A 696 -9.20 10.39 40.20
CA GLU A 696 -10.57 9.91 40.36
C GLU A 696 -10.92 9.64 41.83
N GLY A 697 -12.14 9.99 42.23
CA GLY A 697 -12.66 9.81 43.59
C GLY A 697 -12.28 10.92 44.58
N THR A 698 -11.48 11.91 44.17
CA THR A 698 -11.24 13.11 44.99
C THR A 698 -12.43 14.06 44.97
N ALA A 699 -12.58 14.92 45.99
CA ALA A 699 -13.66 15.92 46.04
C ALA A 699 -13.58 16.90 44.86
N GLU A 700 -12.37 17.25 44.44
CA GLU A 700 -12.11 18.08 43.26
C GLU A 700 -12.54 17.37 41.96
N TRP A 701 -12.18 16.08 41.81
CA TRP A 701 -12.64 15.28 40.68
C TRP A 701 -14.17 15.22 40.62
N HIS A 702 -14.85 14.97 41.74
CA HIS A 702 -16.31 14.93 41.75
C HIS A 702 -16.95 16.27 41.38
N LYS A 703 -16.38 17.39 41.83
CA LYS A 703 -16.87 18.71 41.45
C LYS A 703 -16.80 18.88 39.93
N ILE A 704 -15.63 18.64 39.35
CA ILE A 704 -15.36 18.86 37.92
C ILE A 704 -16.12 17.86 37.05
N ALA A 705 -16.11 16.57 37.40
CA ALA A 705 -16.70 15.51 36.58
C ALA A 705 -18.23 15.66 36.39
N ASN A 706 -18.91 16.35 37.30
CA ASN A 706 -20.35 16.62 37.22
C ASN A 706 -20.72 17.76 36.27
N GLU A 707 -19.79 18.67 35.95
CA GLU A 707 -20.03 19.85 35.11
C GLU A 707 -19.17 19.89 33.84
N ALA A 708 -18.14 19.04 33.74
CA ALA A 708 -17.25 19.00 32.59
C ALA A 708 -17.98 18.49 31.33
N ALA A 709 -17.95 19.30 30.27
CA ALA A 709 -18.67 19.03 29.03
C ALA A 709 -18.08 17.84 28.28
N ARG A 710 -18.95 17.08 27.61
CA ARG A 710 -18.55 16.03 26.66
C ARG A 710 -17.81 16.64 25.46
N THR A 711 -16.82 15.93 24.94
CA THR A 711 -16.00 16.38 23.80
C THR A 711 -16.64 16.06 22.44
N ILE A 712 -17.88 15.54 22.42
CA ILE A 712 -18.58 15.07 21.21
C ILE A 712 -18.86 16.17 20.17
N PRO A 713 -19.46 17.32 20.51
CA PRO A 713 -19.74 18.35 19.51
C PRO A 713 -18.61 19.38 19.40
N GLY A 714 -18.43 19.90 18.19
CA GLY A 714 -17.66 21.12 17.92
C GLY A 714 -18.36 22.35 18.49
N ARG A 715 -17.59 23.29 19.03
CA ARG A 715 -18.09 24.48 19.72
C ARG A 715 -17.22 25.71 19.38
N GLU A 716 -17.46 26.81 20.09
CA GLU A 716 -16.75 28.08 19.95
C GLU A 716 -15.23 27.97 20.11
N ASN A 717 -14.74 26.96 20.83
CA ASN A 717 -13.32 26.66 21.01
C ASN A 717 -12.70 25.82 19.89
N GLY A 718 -13.46 25.47 18.85
CA GLY A 718 -13.14 24.39 17.94
C GLY A 718 -13.60 23.06 18.55
N GLY A 719 -12.64 22.23 18.99
CA GLY A 719 -12.95 20.91 19.54
C GLY A 719 -13.26 19.92 18.41
N ASN A 720 -14.38 19.19 18.51
CA ASN A 720 -14.75 18.18 17.52
C ASN A 720 -15.52 18.76 16.33
N CYS A 721 -14.80 19.40 15.42
CA CYS A 721 -15.41 19.98 14.22
C CYS A 721 -15.37 19.05 13.01
N ASP A 722 -14.55 17.99 13.01
CA ASP A 722 -14.46 16.98 11.94
C ASP A 722 -14.25 17.60 10.55
N ILE A 723 -13.37 18.61 10.49
CA ILE A 723 -13.08 19.38 9.27
C ILE A 723 -11.90 18.75 8.55
N LYS A 724 -12.20 18.03 7.47
CA LYS A 724 -11.16 17.33 6.68
C LYS A 724 -10.02 18.18 6.14
N ASN A 725 -10.28 19.46 5.96
CA ASN A 725 -9.35 20.43 5.40
C ASN A 725 -8.29 20.89 6.42
N LEU A 726 -8.41 20.50 7.70
CA LEU A 726 -7.40 20.71 8.74
C LEU A 726 -6.23 19.71 8.62
N SER A 727 -5.58 19.73 7.45
CA SER A 727 -4.52 18.79 7.09
C SER A 727 -3.11 19.37 7.28
N ARG A 728 -2.11 18.66 6.74
CA ARG A 728 -0.70 19.06 6.84
C ARG A 728 -0.46 20.43 6.20
N GLY A 729 0.14 21.30 6.99
CA GLY A 729 0.47 22.68 6.68
C GLY A 729 -0.68 23.67 6.90
N SER A 730 -1.83 23.22 7.42
CA SER A 730 -2.90 24.13 7.84
C SER A 730 -2.47 24.96 9.05
N LYS A 731 -3.00 26.18 9.14
CA LYS A 731 -2.84 27.08 10.30
C LYS A 731 -4.20 27.39 10.88
N VAL A 732 -4.44 26.99 12.11
CA VAL A 732 -5.71 27.24 12.82
C VAL A 732 -5.51 28.38 13.80
N TYR A 733 -6.44 29.33 13.80
CA TYR A 733 -6.44 30.47 14.70
C TYR A 733 -7.53 30.23 15.76
N LEU A 734 -7.14 29.69 16.90
CA LEU A 734 -8.04 29.29 17.98
C LEU A 734 -8.23 30.44 18.98
N PRO A 735 -9.48 30.73 19.41
CA PRO A 735 -9.72 31.67 20.50
C PRO A 735 -9.21 31.12 21.83
N VAL A 736 -8.63 32.00 22.66
CA VAL A 736 -8.11 31.67 23.99
C VAL A 736 -9.09 32.13 25.06
N PHE A 737 -9.52 31.23 25.94
CA PHE A 737 -10.49 31.51 27.00
C PHE A 737 -9.95 31.37 28.43
N VAL A 738 -8.78 30.76 28.59
CA VAL A 738 -8.09 30.57 29.88
C VAL A 738 -6.60 30.86 29.74
N ASP A 739 -5.94 31.15 30.86
CA ASP A 739 -4.49 31.31 30.87
C ASP A 739 -3.77 30.04 30.40
N GLY A 740 -2.82 30.20 29.49
CA GLY A 740 -2.08 29.14 28.84
C GLY A 740 -2.79 28.52 27.63
N ALA A 741 -4.02 28.94 27.31
CA ALA A 741 -4.92 28.34 26.32
C ALA A 741 -5.34 26.89 26.58
N ASN A 742 -4.46 26.08 27.20
CA ASN A 742 -4.67 24.68 27.51
C ASN A 742 -5.13 23.90 26.26
N LEU A 743 -4.25 23.90 25.24
CA LEU A 743 -4.47 23.27 23.94
C LEU A 743 -4.54 21.74 24.09
N SER A 744 -5.61 21.13 23.58
CA SER A 744 -5.72 19.67 23.50
C SER A 744 -6.06 19.23 22.08
N THR A 745 -5.56 18.06 21.72
CA THR A 745 -5.73 17.49 20.39
C THR A 745 -5.98 15.98 20.52
N GLY A 746 -6.71 15.39 19.58
CA GLY A 746 -7.13 13.99 19.66
C GLY A 746 -7.78 13.54 18.36
N ASP A 747 -8.38 12.35 18.40
CA ASP A 747 -9.25 11.85 17.32
C ASP A 747 -8.60 11.98 15.93
N MET A 748 -7.50 11.25 15.79
CA MET A 748 -6.73 11.28 14.56
C MET A 748 -7.47 10.47 13.51
N HIS A 749 -7.81 11.16 12.45
CA HIS A 749 -8.32 10.53 11.25
C HIS A 749 -7.11 10.19 10.36
N PHE A 750 -7.08 8.96 9.86
CA PHE A 750 -6.42 8.70 8.60
C PHE A 750 -7.17 9.52 7.60
N SER A 751 -8.44 9.31 7.21
CA SER A 751 -9.19 10.07 6.17
C SER A 751 -10.67 10.27 6.53
N GLN A 752 -11.41 11.17 5.86
CA GLN A 752 -12.85 11.43 6.07
C GLN A 752 -13.46 12.04 4.80
N GLY A 753 -14.77 11.85 4.63
CA GLY A 753 -15.63 12.60 3.73
C GLY A 753 -16.32 13.74 4.44
N ASP A 754 -16.86 14.68 3.67
CA ASP A 754 -17.62 15.77 4.27
C ASP A 754 -18.86 15.27 5.01
N GLY A 755 -19.09 15.86 6.18
CA GLY A 755 -20.20 15.56 7.07
C GLY A 755 -20.08 14.26 7.85
N GLU A 756 -18.98 13.50 7.68
CA GLU A 756 -18.71 12.26 8.42
C GLU A 756 -19.96 11.37 8.57
N VAL A 757 -20.58 11.07 7.43
CA VAL A 757 -21.98 10.62 7.40
C VAL A 757 -22.26 9.33 8.19
N SER A 758 -21.28 8.46 8.47
CA SER A 758 -21.48 7.27 9.31
C SER A 758 -21.23 7.48 10.82
N PHE A 759 -20.89 8.71 11.23
CA PHE A 759 -20.54 9.14 12.60
C PHE A 759 -19.26 8.52 13.19
N CYS A 760 -18.96 7.25 12.91
CA CYS A 760 -17.60 6.69 13.06
C CYS A 760 -17.03 6.56 11.65
N GLY A 761 -16.82 7.71 11.03
CA GLY A 761 -16.88 7.83 9.60
C GLY A 761 -15.59 8.26 8.97
N ALA A 762 -14.75 8.94 9.73
CA ALA A 762 -13.36 8.93 9.41
C ALA A 762 -12.77 7.51 9.49
N ILE A 763 -11.66 7.30 8.80
CA ILE A 763 -10.75 6.21 9.09
C ILE A 763 -10.08 6.57 10.41
N GLU A 764 -10.61 6.11 11.52
CA GLU A 764 -10.10 6.37 12.85
C GLU A 764 -8.74 5.70 13.06
N MET A 765 -7.79 6.38 13.71
CA MET A 765 -6.48 5.81 14.00
C MET A 765 -5.85 6.40 15.26
N SER A 766 -4.86 5.68 15.81
CA SER A 766 -3.83 6.31 16.64
C SER A 766 -2.87 7.10 15.75
N GLY A 767 -2.36 8.22 16.22
CA GLY A 767 -1.54 9.08 15.38
C GLY A 767 -0.65 10.07 16.13
N PHE A 768 0.03 10.91 15.37
CA PHE A 768 0.80 12.02 15.90
C PHE A 768 0.51 13.30 15.12
N LEU A 769 0.68 14.43 15.82
CA LEU A 769 0.77 15.76 15.25
C LEU A 769 2.12 16.37 15.61
N GLU A 770 2.81 16.92 14.61
CA GLU A 770 3.94 17.83 14.82
C GLU A 770 3.42 19.25 14.64
N LEU A 771 3.46 20.03 15.71
CA LEU A 771 2.81 21.33 15.82
C LEU A 771 3.84 22.43 16.08
N LYS A 772 3.48 23.63 15.67
CA LYS A 772 4.13 24.88 16.08
C LYS A 772 3.05 25.87 16.49
N CYS A 773 3.27 26.54 17.62
CA CYS A 773 2.32 27.52 18.15
C CYS A 773 2.87 28.95 18.07
N GLU A 774 1.98 29.92 17.82
CA GLU A 774 2.24 31.37 17.91
C GLU A 774 1.09 32.05 18.65
N ILE A 775 1.38 33.14 19.36
CA ILE A 775 0.39 33.87 20.17
C ILE A 775 0.16 35.26 19.56
N ILE A 776 -1.07 35.53 19.14
CA ILE A 776 -1.49 36.87 18.73
C ILE A 776 -2.23 37.52 19.90
N ARG A 777 -1.52 38.41 20.59
CA ARG A 777 -2.04 39.11 21.77
C ARG A 777 -3.25 39.98 21.42
N GLY A 778 -4.35 39.81 22.15
CA GLY A 778 -5.62 40.49 21.89
C GLY A 778 -6.27 40.15 20.54
N GLY A 779 -5.84 39.07 19.88
CA GLY A 779 -6.25 38.73 18.53
C GLY A 779 -7.75 38.48 18.35
N MET A 780 -8.46 38.01 19.39
CA MET A 780 -9.91 37.79 19.29
C MET A 780 -10.63 39.10 19.03
N LYS A 781 -10.26 40.17 19.73
CA LYS A 781 -10.88 41.50 19.55
C LYS A 781 -10.63 42.09 18.17
N GLU A 782 -9.44 41.86 17.62
CA GLU A 782 -9.01 42.45 16.35
C GLU A 782 -9.61 41.70 15.15
N TYR A 783 -9.70 40.37 15.21
CA TYR A 783 -10.01 39.52 14.05
C TYR A 783 -11.30 38.70 14.18
N LEU A 784 -11.75 38.36 15.39
CA LEU A 784 -12.95 37.56 15.61
C LEU A 784 -14.10 38.42 16.14
N THR A 785 -14.89 38.98 15.23
CA THR A 785 -16.13 39.69 15.59
C THR A 785 -17.12 38.70 16.22
N PRO A 786 -17.57 38.90 17.48
CA PRO A 786 -18.54 38.01 18.11
C PRO A 786 -19.89 38.02 17.39
N ILE A 787 -20.43 36.84 17.09
CA ILE A 787 -21.74 36.63 16.46
C ILE A 787 -22.61 35.84 17.44
N GLY A 788 -23.12 36.54 18.47
CA GLY A 788 -23.99 35.94 19.47
C GLY A 788 -24.24 36.88 20.67
N PRO A 789 -24.93 36.39 21.71
CA PRO A 789 -25.34 37.21 22.85
C PRO A 789 -24.19 37.64 23.77
N THR A 790 -23.03 36.97 23.70
CA THR A 790 -21.84 37.29 24.50
C THR A 790 -20.58 37.40 23.64
N PRO A 791 -19.51 38.08 24.10
CA PRO A 791 -18.24 38.15 23.39
C PRO A 791 -17.54 36.80 23.16
N LEU A 792 -18.00 35.74 23.83
CA LEU A 792 -17.47 34.39 23.71
C LEU A 792 -18.00 33.64 22.48
N HIS A 793 -19.03 34.17 21.80
CA HIS A 793 -19.61 33.58 20.60
C HIS A 793 -18.76 33.90 19.37
N VAL A 794 -17.59 33.27 19.32
CA VAL A 794 -16.65 33.31 18.22
C VAL A 794 -16.33 31.89 17.79
N ASN A 795 -15.82 31.71 16.58
CA ASN A 795 -15.37 30.41 16.08
C ASN A 795 -13.96 30.52 15.52
N PRO A 796 -13.18 29.42 15.51
CA PRO A 796 -11.89 29.40 14.86
C PRO A 796 -11.99 29.73 13.37
N ILE A 797 -10.93 30.34 12.85
CA ILE A 797 -10.67 30.45 11.41
C ILE A 797 -9.41 29.67 11.08
N PHE A 798 -9.21 29.26 9.83
CA PHE A 798 -8.00 28.54 9.45
C PHE A 798 -7.60 28.77 7.99
N ASP A 799 -6.30 28.67 7.74
CA ASP A 799 -5.73 28.53 6.42
C ASP A 799 -5.66 27.05 6.06
N ILE A 800 -6.14 26.70 4.86
CA ILE A 800 -6.03 25.34 4.34
C ILE A 800 -4.56 25.02 4.02
N GLY A 801 -4.13 23.83 4.41
CA GLY A 801 -2.79 23.33 4.14
C GLY A 801 -2.48 23.18 2.65
N PRO A 802 -1.23 23.39 2.21
CA PRO A 802 -0.86 23.28 0.80
C PRO A 802 -0.81 21.83 0.28
N VAL A 803 -1.00 20.82 1.14
CA VAL A 803 -0.72 19.39 0.88
C VAL A 803 -2.00 18.53 0.83
N GLU A 804 -3.11 19.08 0.35
CA GLU A 804 -4.35 18.30 0.19
C GLU A 804 -4.31 17.33 -1.02
N PRO A 805 -5.01 16.18 -0.94
CA PRO A 805 -5.20 15.30 -2.09
C PRO A 805 -6.00 16.01 -3.20
N ARG A 806 -5.34 16.35 -4.31
CA ARG A 806 -6.00 17.03 -5.43
C ARG A 806 -6.53 16.03 -6.45
N PHE A 807 -7.83 15.84 -6.46
CA PHE A 807 -8.51 15.05 -7.50
C PHE A 807 -8.93 15.94 -8.68
N SER A 808 -8.65 15.48 -9.91
CA SER A 808 -8.98 16.21 -11.14
C SER A 808 -10.39 15.94 -11.67
N ASP A 809 -11.02 14.87 -11.20
CA ASP A 809 -12.24 14.33 -11.78
C ASP A 809 -13.24 13.92 -10.71
N TRP A 810 -14.40 14.58 -10.72
CA TRP A 810 -15.47 14.41 -9.74
C TRP A 810 -16.76 13.92 -10.41
N LEU A 811 -17.50 13.07 -9.71
CA LEU A 811 -18.88 12.74 -10.03
C LEU A 811 -19.78 13.32 -8.95
N VAL A 812 -20.70 14.21 -9.33
CA VAL A 812 -21.50 15.01 -8.39
C VAL A 812 -22.92 14.49 -8.32
N PHE A 813 -23.42 14.29 -7.10
CA PHE A 813 -24.79 13.88 -6.81
C PHE A 813 -25.53 15.03 -6.13
N GLU A 814 -26.78 15.23 -6.52
CA GLU A 814 -27.60 16.33 -6.00
C GLU A 814 -28.68 15.77 -5.08
N GLY A 815 -29.10 16.60 -4.12
CA GLY A 815 -30.26 16.37 -3.28
C GLY A 815 -30.94 17.68 -2.93
N ILE A 816 -32.24 17.58 -2.63
CA ILE A 816 -33.12 18.71 -2.31
C ILE A 816 -33.89 18.43 -1.03
N SER A 817 -34.52 19.44 -0.44
CA SER A 817 -35.32 19.35 0.81
C SER A 817 -36.64 18.57 0.66
N VAL A 818 -36.61 17.43 -0.03
CA VAL A 818 -37.71 16.47 -0.17
C VAL A 818 -37.19 15.11 0.27
N ASP A 819 -37.79 14.55 1.31
CA ASP A 819 -37.32 13.28 1.91
C ASP A 819 -37.71 12.04 1.07
N GLU A 820 -37.31 10.86 1.54
CA GLU A 820 -37.55 9.57 0.88
C GLU A 820 -39.04 9.21 0.76
N SER A 821 -39.90 9.76 1.62
CA SER A 821 -41.36 9.58 1.55
C SER A 821 -42.02 10.51 0.52
N GLY A 822 -41.26 11.49 -0.01
CA GLY A 822 -41.75 12.53 -0.89
C GLY A 822 -42.31 13.74 -0.14
N LYS A 823 -42.11 13.85 1.17
CA LYS A 823 -42.58 14.98 1.97
C LYS A 823 -41.66 16.19 1.77
N GLN A 824 -42.28 17.35 1.61
CA GLN A 824 -41.60 18.64 1.46
C GLN A 824 -41.14 19.18 2.82
N HIS A 825 -39.88 19.57 2.90
CA HIS A 825 -39.28 20.32 4.02
C HIS A 825 -38.90 21.73 3.56
N PHE A 826 -38.87 22.71 4.46
CA PHE A 826 -38.61 24.11 4.09
C PHE A 826 -37.13 24.46 4.32
N LEU A 827 -36.39 24.64 3.23
CA LEU A 827 -34.96 25.03 3.19
C LEU A 827 -34.06 24.15 4.09
N ASP A 828 -34.41 22.87 4.23
CA ASP A 828 -33.66 21.92 5.05
C ASP A 828 -32.46 21.36 4.26
N ALA A 829 -31.26 21.87 4.55
CA ALA A 829 -30.01 21.43 3.95
C ALA A 829 -29.61 20.01 4.39
N SER A 830 -30.04 19.56 5.58
CA SER A 830 -29.74 18.23 6.09
C SER A 830 -30.50 17.16 5.30
N VAL A 831 -31.80 17.39 5.05
CA VAL A 831 -32.61 16.54 4.15
C VAL A 831 -32.00 16.55 2.75
N ALA A 832 -31.64 17.73 2.23
CA ALA A 832 -31.00 17.84 0.92
C ALA A 832 -29.70 17.03 0.83
N TYR A 833 -28.84 17.09 1.85
CA TYR A 833 -27.58 16.35 1.86
C TYR A 833 -27.81 14.84 2.00
N LYS A 834 -28.78 14.42 2.84
CA LYS A 834 -29.21 13.01 2.94
C LYS A 834 -29.61 12.44 1.58
N ARG A 835 -30.38 13.20 0.81
CA ARG A 835 -30.78 12.81 -0.56
C ARG A 835 -29.59 12.69 -1.50
N ALA A 836 -28.62 13.60 -1.44
CA ALA A 836 -27.40 13.52 -2.25
C ALA A 836 -26.58 12.25 -1.92
N VAL A 837 -26.41 11.94 -0.64
CA VAL A 837 -25.70 10.72 -0.17
C VAL A 837 -26.44 9.45 -0.61
N LEU A 838 -27.75 9.37 -0.43
CA LEU A 838 -28.55 8.22 -0.87
C LEU A 838 -28.49 8.02 -2.39
N ASN A 839 -28.53 9.10 -3.17
CA ASN A 839 -28.38 9.05 -4.62
C ASN A 839 -27.01 8.49 -5.04
N ALA A 840 -25.94 8.87 -4.33
CA ALA A 840 -24.60 8.32 -4.54
C ALA A 840 -24.50 6.83 -4.19
N ILE A 841 -25.06 6.41 -3.05
CA ILE A 841 -25.12 5.01 -2.62
C ILE A 841 -25.82 4.15 -3.68
N GLU A 842 -27.00 4.58 -4.11
CA GLU A 842 -27.78 3.84 -5.10
C GLU A 842 -27.06 3.74 -6.45
N TYR A 843 -26.38 4.82 -6.88
CA TYR A 843 -25.60 4.80 -8.11
C TYR A 843 -24.39 3.86 -8.05
N LEU A 844 -23.55 4.00 -7.01
CA LEU A 844 -22.32 3.23 -6.89
C LEU A 844 -22.59 1.74 -6.60
N SER A 845 -23.69 1.39 -5.92
CA SER A 845 -24.07 -0.01 -5.71
C SER A 845 -24.26 -0.80 -7.02
N ARG A 846 -24.60 -0.12 -8.13
CA ARG A 846 -24.71 -0.74 -9.46
C ARG A 846 -23.39 -1.29 -10.00
N PHE A 847 -22.26 -0.90 -9.40
CA PHE A 847 -20.92 -1.31 -9.77
C PHE A 847 -20.40 -2.53 -8.96
N GLY A 848 -21.26 -3.14 -8.14
CA GLY A 848 -20.97 -4.37 -7.39
C GLY A 848 -20.63 -4.17 -5.91
N TYR A 849 -20.64 -2.92 -5.44
CA TYR A 849 -20.49 -2.59 -4.02
C TYR A 849 -21.79 -2.83 -3.25
N SER A 850 -21.71 -3.33 -2.01
CA SER A 850 -22.85 -3.30 -1.08
C SER A 850 -23.16 -1.86 -0.69
N LYS A 851 -24.40 -1.60 -0.26
CA LYS A 851 -24.81 -0.23 0.09
C LYS A 851 -24.07 0.27 1.32
N GLU A 852 -23.77 -0.64 2.25
CA GLU A 852 -22.97 -0.44 3.45
C GLU A 852 -21.52 -0.09 3.10
N GLN A 853 -20.90 -0.80 2.13
CA GLN A 853 -19.58 -0.45 1.62
C GLN A 853 -19.55 0.97 1.06
N VAL A 854 -20.56 1.35 0.27
CA VAL A 854 -20.62 2.72 -0.26
C VAL A 854 -20.87 3.72 0.87
N TYR A 855 -21.74 3.44 1.82
CA TYR A 855 -21.99 4.36 2.92
C TYR A 855 -20.74 4.65 3.75
N LEU A 856 -20.01 3.59 4.15
CA LEU A 856 -18.72 3.72 4.83
C LEU A 856 -17.68 4.41 3.93
N LEU A 857 -17.64 4.10 2.63
CA LEU A 857 -16.78 4.79 1.67
C LEU A 857 -17.06 6.30 1.64
N LEU A 858 -18.32 6.72 1.53
CA LEU A 858 -18.68 8.14 1.49
C LEU A 858 -18.32 8.86 2.79
N SER A 859 -18.32 8.14 3.90
CA SER A 859 -17.92 8.72 5.17
C SER A 859 -16.42 8.93 5.29
N CYS A 860 -15.61 8.12 4.61
CA CYS A 860 -14.17 8.10 4.80
C CYS A 860 -13.35 8.55 3.59
N CYS A 861 -13.88 8.51 2.37
CA CYS A 861 -13.20 9.03 1.19
C CYS A 861 -13.32 10.56 1.15
N PRO A 862 -12.34 11.28 0.59
CA PRO A 862 -12.33 12.74 0.52
C PRO A 862 -13.34 13.28 -0.53
N CYS A 863 -14.61 12.94 -0.36
CA CYS A 863 -15.73 13.50 -1.08
C CYS A 863 -16.04 14.91 -0.57
N GLU A 864 -16.58 15.76 -1.46
CA GLU A 864 -16.89 17.15 -1.14
C GLU A 864 -18.40 17.34 -1.02
N GLY A 865 -18.84 17.71 0.17
CA GLY A 865 -20.21 18.11 0.49
C GLY A 865 -20.34 19.61 0.37
N ARG A 866 -21.33 20.09 -0.40
CA ARG A 866 -21.60 21.53 -0.54
C ARG A 866 -23.06 21.83 -0.26
N ILE A 867 -23.29 22.88 0.53
CA ILE A 867 -24.57 23.61 0.51
C ILE A 867 -24.54 24.49 -0.74
N SER A 868 -25.01 23.94 -1.87
CA SER A 868 -24.94 24.61 -3.18
C SER A 868 -25.96 25.74 -3.31
N GLY A 869 -27.12 25.62 -2.67
CA GLY A 869 -28.14 26.65 -2.62
C GLY A 869 -28.95 26.53 -1.33
N ILE A 870 -29.21 27.65 -0.65
CA ILE A 870 -29.96 27.69 0.61
C ILE A 870 -31.09 28.72 0.63
N VAL A 871 -31.34 29.37 -0.52
CA VAL A 871 -32.24 30.53 -0.63
C VAL A 871 -33.47 30.27 -1.49
N ASP A 872 -33.42 29.27 -2.38
CA ASP A 872 -34.47 29.01 -3.38
C ASP A 872 -35.65 28.23 -2.76
N ALA A 873 -36.52 28.94 -2.06
CA ALA A 873 -37.68 28.34 -1.43
C ALA A 873 -38.55 27.54 -2.42
N PRO A 874 -39.00 26.32 -2.05
CA PRO A 874 -38.90 25.73 -0.71
C PRO A 874 -37.64 24.88 -0.47
N ASN A 875 -36.78 24.68 -1.46
CA ASN A 875 -35.73 23.65 -1.40
C ASN A 875 -34.33 24.24 -1.20
N ALA A 876 -33.65 23.79 -0.16
CA ALA A 876 -32.20 23.81 -0.17
C ALA A 876 -31.69 22.79 -1.20
N VAL A 877 -30.52 23.06 -1.77
CA VAL A 877 -29.81 22.18 -2.69
C VAL A 877 -28.46 21.86 -2.07
N ALA A 878 -28.21 20.58 -1.84
CA ALA A 878 -26.92 20.08 -1.40
C ALA A 878 -26.34 19.16 -2.47
N THR A 879 -25.01 19.16 -2.58
CA THR A 879 -24.31 18.26 -3.51
C THR A 879 -23.22 17.48 -2.82
N LEU A 880 -22.99 16.26 -3.31
CA LEU A 880 -21.92 15.36 -2.89
C LEU A 880 -21.07 15.01 -4.10
N ALA A 881 -19.85 15.53 -4.15
CA ALA A 881 -18.89 15.25 -5.22
C ALA A 881 -17.92 14.15 -4.79
N ILE A 882 -17.85 13.08 -5.58
CA ILE A 882 -17.00 11.92 -5.29
C ILE A 882 -15.83 11.89 -6.28
N PRO A 883 -14.58 11.78 -5.81
CA PRO A 883 -13.43 11.74 -6.69
C PRO A 883 -13.37 10.41 -7.42
N THR A 884 -13.51 10.42 -8.74
CA THR A 884 -13.58 9.18 -9.53
C THR A 884 -12.26 8.39 -9.58
N ALA A 885 -11.14 9.04 -9.25
CA ALA A 885 -9.81 8.44 -9.26
C ALA A 885 -9.55 7.44 -8.12
N ILE A 886 -10.42 7.40 -7.09
CA ILE A 886 -10.30 6.42 -5.99
C ILE A 886 -10.76 5.03 -6.39
N PHE A 887 -11.46 4.91 -7.53
CA PHE A 887 -11.97 3.64 -8.04
C PHE A 887 -10.99 3.04 -9.06
N ASP A 888 -10.81 1.72 -8.98
CA ASP A 888 -10.01 0.94 -9.96
C ASP A 888 -10.76 0.68 -11.27
N GLN A 889 -12.03 1.08 -11.34
CA GLN A 889 -12.86 1.03 -12.53
C GLN A 889 -13.53 2.37 -12.79
N ASP A 890 -13.80 2.63 -14.06
CA ASP A 890 -14.47 3.85 -14.49
C ASP A 890 -15.96 3.83 -14.11
N VAL A 891 -16.31 4.65 -13.12
CA VAL A 891 -17.66 4.83 -12.60
C VAL A 891 -18.45 5.93 -13.32
N LYS A 892 -17.92 6.55 -14.39
CA LYS A 892 -18.64 7.62 -15.11
C LYS A 892 -19.80 7.04 -15.95
N PRO A 893 -20.91 7.79 -16.12
CA PRO A 893 -21.99 7.39 -17.02
C PRO A 893 -21.50 7.22 -18.47
N LYS A 894 -21.83 6.09 -19.11
CA LYS A 894 -21.47 5.79 -20.51
C LYS A 894 -22.70 5.62 -21.39
N ARG A 895 -22.58 5.98 -22.66
CA ARG A 895 -23.61 5.75 -23.69
C ARG A 895 -23.78 4.24 -23.90
N LEU A 896 -24.97 3.72 -23.68
CA LEU A 896 -25.29 2.29 -23.81
C LEU A 896 -25.33 1.87 -25.29
N SER A 897 -24.17 1.69 -25.93
CA SER A 897 -24.06 1.03 -27.24
C SER A 897 -23.76 -0.46 -27.06
N GLY A 898 -24.78 -1.22 -26.65
CA GLY A 898 -24.75 -2.69 -26.60
C GLY A 898 -24.30 -3.30 -25.27
N LYS A 899 -25.28 -3.81 -24.48
CA LYS A 899 -25.24 -4.85 -23.42
C LYS A 899 -24.03 -4.99 -22.45
N GLN A 900 -23.08 -4.07 -22.37
CA GLN A 900 -22.13 -4.04 -21.25
C GLN A 900 -22.66 -3.10 -20.18
N GLY A 901 -23.39 -3.68 -19.21
CA GLY A 901 -23.69 -3.02 -17.94
C GLY A 901 -22.42 -2.73 -17.14
N PRO A 902 -22.52 -2.01 -16.01
CA PRO A 902 -21.40 -1.77 -15.11
C PRO A 902 -20.69 -3.08 -14.75
N LYS A 903 -19.36 -3.07 -14.78
CA LYS A 903 -18.56 -4.23 -14.43
C LYS A 903 -18.69 -4.43 -12.91
N LEU A 904 -19.28 -5.55 -12.51
CA LEU A 904 -19.43 -5.87 -11.10
C LEU A 904 -18.08 -6.31 -10.54
N ARG A 905 -17.52 -5.53 -9.62
CA ARG A 905 -16.36 -5.93 -8.82
C ARG A 905 -16.88 -6.62 -7.56
N ARG A 906 -16.60 -7.91 -7.39
CA ARG A 906 -16.92 -8.61 -6.14
C ARG A 906 -15.81 -8.35 -5.13
N LEU A 907 -16.12 -7.62 -4.07
CA LEU A 907 -15.26 -7.45 -2.91
C LEU A 907 -15.86 -8.20 -1.72
N PRO A 908 -15.03 -8.59 -0.73
CA PRO A 908 -15.54 -9.06 0.56
C PRO A 908 -16.50 -8.03 1.16
N ASP A 909 -17.64 -8.47 1.68
CA ASP A 909 -18.58 -7.58 2.35
C ASP A 909 -17.96 -7.00 3.63
N VAL A 910 -18.52 -5.90 4.13
CA VAL A 910 -18.10 -5.31 5.40
C VAL A 910 -18.47 -6.22 6.58
N LEU A 911 -17.71 -6.12 7.67
CA LEU A 911 -17.86 -6.99 8.83
C LEU A 911 -19.18 -6.71 9.56
N ARG A 912 -19.84 -7.78 10.00
CA ARG A 912 -21.17 -7.74 10.65
C ARG A 912 -21.08 -8.26 12.08
N CYS A 913 -21.99 -7.79 12.93
CA CYS A 913 -22.14 -8.35 14.27
C CYS A 913 -22.76 -9.76 14.21
N SER A 914 -22.42 -10.60 15.19
CA SER A 914 -22.74 -12.03 15.21
C SER A 914 -24.24 -12.36 15.40
N SER A 915 -25.06 -11.38 15.79
CA SER A 915 -26.48 -11.57 16.12
C SER A 915 -27.45 -11.52 14.92
N ASP A 916 -26.97 -11.26 13.69
CA ASP A 916 -27.83 -11.14 12.49
C ASP A 916 -28.56 -12.46 12.11
N GLU A 917 -28.22 -13.60 12.73
CA GLU A 917 -28.92 -14.87 12.44
C GLU A 917 -30.19 -15.11 13.25
N HIS A 918 -30.46 -14.41 14.36
CA HIS A 918 -31.57 -14.74 15.28
C HIS A 918 -32.32 -13.50 15.83
N LEU A 919 -32.97 -12.73 14.97
CA LEU A 919 -34.09 -11.90 15.39
C LEU A 919 -35.40 -12.52 14.92
N PRO A 920 -36.26 -13.04 15.84
CA PRO A 920 -37.62 -13.41 15.48
C PRO A 920 -38.32 -12.15 14.98
N VAL A 921 -38.79 -12.20 13.73
CA VAL A 921 -39.72 -11.20 13.20
C VAL A 921 -40.92 -11.18 14.15
N ALA A 922 -41.10 -10.07 14.87
CA ALA A 922 -42.30 -9.86 15.68
C ALA A 922 -43.50 -9.92 14.73
N GLN A 923 -44.31 -10.97 14.85
CA GLN A 923 -45.62 -11.01 14.22
C GLN A 923 -46.49 -9.95 14.86
N ASP A 924 -47.02 -9.05 14.04
CA ASP A 924 -48.00 -8.04 14.42
C ASP A 924 -49.25 -8.73 15.00
N PRO A 925 -49.68 -8.44 16.24
CA PRO A 925 -50.86 -9.06 16.85
C PRO A 925 -52.21 -8.62 16.25
N SER A 926 -52.24 -7.78 15.21
CA SER A 926 -53.49 -7.17 14.73
C SER A 926 -54.11 -7.81 13.49
N ASP A 927 -53.48 -8.80 12.85
CA ASP A 927 -54.03 -9.41 11.62
C ASP A 927 -54.72 -10.76 11.88
N THR A 928 -55.81 -10.73 12.64
CA THR A 928 -56.78 -11.83 12.67
C THR A 928 -57.95 -11.54 11.74
N ARG A 929 -57.79 -11.86 10.45
CA ARG A 929 -58.89 -12.37 9.59
C ARG A 929 -58.37 -13.37 8.57
N ALA A 930 -58.63 -14.65 8.84
CA ALA A 930 -58.60 -15.74 7.86
C ALA A 930 -60.04 -16.04 7.39
N PRO A 931 -60.26 -16.86 6.34
CA PRO A 931 -59.32 -17.38 5.34
C PRO A 931 -59.44 -16.75 3.94
#